data_AF-I9QSX4-F1
#
_entry.id   AF-I9QSX4-F1
#
_cell.length_a   1.000
_cell.length_b   1.000
_cell.length_c   1.000
_cell.angle_alpha   90.00
_cell.angle_beta   90.00
_cell.angle_gamma   90.00
#
_symmetry.space_group_name_H-M   'P 1'
#
loop_
_entity.id
_entity.type
_entity.pdbx_description
1 polymer ?
#
loop_
_entity_poly.entity_id
_entity_poly.type
_entity_poly.pdbx_seq_one_letter_code
_entity_poly.pdbx_strand_id
1 'polypeptide(L)'
;MKTTKYFIISALALLAFSCQDDEVGGEVQSANGEEVQFGAALDESVSSRTIYGDETATGFPIYWANGDKVIVSSPEAASGFQSATYQVGVKSATQNYASTFEKIGDTGVRWGDGATGTFYSMYPAHDATNGAPVGAQISGNSYSTYTVTMPAQQDNNIDASGVTRSDMRACFMYAVEAGVTSGETVNLKYVPLSTAVRFTLNGPTSGEVGINYIRLIAPEGTNINGTFTVDMSAASDTQLPTVNVVDGRHYVTMNVADATTGAYLTLGPNRSSIEVNMFLLLEREITITGDWYILVGTTSGTEYRKNLVTNTGNNTTLVPGKIHYLGNLPALSASGDWDASNWMVNLQRNVYLSEISIPGSWNSLNSEYQTQSGTYIETINSQYQVGVRAFHLDTRWIATGNWNYSSSDWGQHNPPTITALGIANGGDTYKNSATFPNGVYTGNCMTENAPTIEGALTAIANNVKDNEYMVVICTFAQNSYNYTSYGASGTGDWRHAISDACNATDITDKIIDASTLTPSTTVADVLGKVIVITNTYTEGEVSGSKSLYMNYGMTLVESTYTTENYHTTPLTYNNNTSTGLNMYCTHAQICKQDANDTSSSDRGYAPTLTEREKHVQNILTWSQNNYSPTGDGTHNTWIYIGLGGYIELYSGPFHTSDDQGTVASTLNSWMQDKITAMETAQSYYPVGIVLVNYAINYSSLINNMLQMNNKYRKTYDPNRSPVDGTYINGSGSSSSTVQSAAVGYSSGMVDSQTDAIGWTKSR
;
A
#
# COMPACT_ATOMS: atom_id res chain seq x y z
N MET A 1 23.45 20.74 -29.04
CA MET A 1 23.70 19.76 -30.13
C MET A 1 25.08 19.15 -29.90
N LYS A 2 25.12 17.93 -29.38
CA LYS A 2 26.31 17.08 -29.36
C LYS A 2 25.94 15.81 -30.12
N THR A 3 26.78 15.46 -31.09
CA THR A 3 26.49 14.50 -32.14
C THR A 3 26.65 13.08 -31.60
N THR A 4 25.54 12.35 -31.46
CA THR A 4 25.53 10.93 -31.11
C THR A 4 25.93 10.10 -32.33
N LYS A 5 27.05 9.38 -32.25
CA LYS A 5 27.47 8.43 -33.30
C LYS A 5 26.85 7.08 -33.00
N TYR A 6 25.94 6.63 -33.86
CA TYR A 6 25.44 5.26 -33.88
C TYR A 6 26.50 4.34 -34.50
N PHE A 7 26.84 3.25 -33.82
CA PHE A 7 27.58 2.14 -34.43
C PHE A 7 26.66 0.91 -34.47
N ILE A 8 26.33 0.50 -35.69
CA ILE A 8 25.79 -0.81 -36.05
C ILE A 8 26.94 -1.53 -36.75
N ILE A 9 27.30 -2.74 -36.33
CA ILE A 9 28.15 -3.62 -37.16
C ILE A 9 27.49 -4.98 -37.26
N SER A 10 26.82 -5.17 -38.40
CA SER A 10 26.60 -6.47 -39.04
C SER A 10 27.91 -6.87 -39.75
N ALA A 11 28.28 -8.13 -39.62
CA ALA A 11 29.49 -8.72 -40.20
C ALA A 11 29.62 -8.45 -41.72
N LEU A 12 30.74 -7.86 -42.14
CA LEU A 12 31.23 -7.92 -43.52
C LEU A 12 32.76 -8.00 -43.54
N ALA A 13 33.28 -9.12 -44.05
CA ALA A 13 34.69 -9.29 -44.39
C ALA A 13 34.97 -8.71 -45.79
N LEU A 14 36.08 -7.97 -45.97
CA LEU A 14 36.88 -7.91 -47.20
C LEU A 14 38.20 -7.12 -47.00
N LEU A 15 39.28 -7.68 -47.56
CA LEU A 15 40.70 -7.33 -47.49
C LEU A 15 41.11 -6.14 -48.38
N ALA A 16 42.15 -5.37 -47.98
CA ALA A 16 43.26 -4.89 -48.84
C ALA A 16 44.36 -4.11 -48.05
N PHE A 17 45.61 -4.24 -48.51
CA PHE A 17 46.93 -4.02 -47.87
C PHE A 17 47.52 -2.59 -47.75
N SER A 18 48.48 -2.46 -46.80
CA SER A 18 49.81 -1.79 -46.83
C SER A 18 50.04 -0.86 -45.60
N CYS A 19 51.12 -0.90 -44.81
CA CYS A 19 52.49 -1.40 -44.98
C CYS A 19 52.91 -2.34 -43.82
N GLN A 20 53.88 -3.20 -44.13
CA GLN A 20 54.62 -4.02 -43.18
C GLN A 20 55.49 -3.13 -42.28
N ASP A 21 55.44 -3.39 -40.98
CA ASP A 21 56.65 -3.50 -40.15
C ASP A 21 56.48 -4.73 -39.24
N ASP A 22 57.43 -5.64 -39.41
CA ASP A 22 57.78 -6.87 -38.71
C ASP A 22 56.80 -7.52 -37.72
N GLU A 23 56.40 -8.75 -38.07
CA GLU A 23 55.94 -9.78 -37.13
C GLU A 23 57.01 -10.06 -36.08
N VAL A 24 56.87 -9.44 -34.92
CA VAL A 24 57.30 -10.00 -33.64
C VAL A 24 56.02 -10.54 -33.01
N GLY A 25 55.97 -11.86 -32.76
CA GLY A 25 54.78 -12.58 -32.31
C GLY A 25 53.98 -11.81 -31.28
N GLY A 26 52.78 -11.35 -31.68
CA GLY A 26 51.99 -10.42 -30.90
C GLY A 26 51.53 -11.04 -29.59
N GLU A 27 52.22 -10.71 -28.51
CA GLU A 27 51.58 -10.64 -27.20
C GLU A 27 50.38 -9.70 -27.34
N VAL A 28 49.18 -10.21 -27.05
CA VAL A 28 47.97 -9.40 -26.97
C VAL A 28 48.26 -8.26 -25.99
N GLN A 29 48.23 -7.01 -26.45
CA GLN A 29 48.35 -5.86 -25.54
C GLN A 29 47.16 -5.91 -24.58
N SER A 30 47.46 -6.08 -23.28
CA SER A 30 46.44 -6.13 -22.22
C SER A 30 45.68 -4.80 -22.17
N ALA A 31 44.35 -4.85 -22.26
CA ALA A 31 43.45 -3.69 -22.17
C ALA A 31 43.25 -3.23 -20.71
N ASN A 32 44.29 -3.36 -19.88
CA ASN A 32 44.24 -3.15 -18.45
C ASN A 32 43.68 -1.77 -18.08
N GLY A 33 42.66 -1.76 -17.23
CA GLY A 33 41.97 -0.54 -16.79
C GLY A 33 40.97 0.03 -17.79
N GLU A 34 40.84 -0.53 -19.00
CA GLU A 34 39.80 -0.15 -19.95
C GLU A 34 38.44 -0.74 -19.56
N GLU A 35 37.35 -0.04 -19.90
CA GLU A 35 36.00 -0.54 -19.66
C GLU A 35 35.68 -1.73 -20.57
N VAL A 36 35.15 -2.79 -19.97
CA VAL A 36 34.76 -4.00 -20.68
C VAL A 36 33.56 -3.70 -21.57
N GLN A 37 33.65 -4.12 -22.83
CA GLN A 37 32.54 -4.06 -23.77
C GLN A 37 31.68 -5.32 -23.63
N PHE A 38 30.38 -5.13 -23.43
CA PHE A 38 29.43 -6.22 -23.28
C PHE A 38 28.48 -6.30 -24.47
N GLY A 39 28.33 -7.49 -25.01
CA GLY A 39 27.13 -7.93 -25.71
C GLY A 39 26.26 -8.73 -24.76
N ALA A 40 24.95 -8.55 -24.80
CA ALA A 40 24.01 -9.41 -24.09
C ALA A 40 23.10 -10.08 -25.13
N ALA A 41 23.12 -11.40 -25.18
CA ALA A 41 22.24 -12.20 -26.02
C ALA A 41 21.55 -13.27 -25.15
N LEU A 42 20.35 -13.66 -25.54
CA LEU A 42 19.68 -14.82 -24.96
C LEU A 42 20.06 -16.00 -25.84
N ASP A 43 20.49 -17.10 -25.23
CA ASP A 43 20.97 -18.27 -25.97
C ASP A 43 19.85 -18.92 -26.80
N GLU A 44 20.08 -19.05 -28.12
CA GLU A 44 19.12 -19.64 -29.07
C GLU A 44 19.13 -21.17 -29.05
N SER A 45 20.13 -21.81 -28.44
CA SER A 45 20.36 -23.26 -28.53
C SER A 45 19.63 -24.09 -27.46
N VAL A 46 18.96 -23.45 -26.50
CA VAL A 46 18.37 -24.13 -25.34
C VAL A 46 16.86 -23.99 -25.31
N SER A 47 16.20 -25.11 -25.53
CA SER A 47 14.76 -25.33 -25.76
C SER A 47 13.81 -25.08 -24.58
N SER A 48 14.21 -24.30 -23.56
CA SER A 48 13.32 -24.02 -22.42
C SER A 48 13.67 -22.70 -21.74
N ARG A 49 13.11 -21.57 -22.19
CA ARG A 49 13.53 -20.26 -21.68
C ARG A 49 12.33 -19.27 -21.58
N THR A 50 12.32 -18.42 -20.54
CA THR A 50 11.25 -17.57 -19.96
C THR A 50 11.14 -16.10 -20.45
N ILE A 51 10.31 -15.80 -21.49
CA ILE A 51 9.37 -14.65 -21.63
C ILE A 51 8.34 -14.96 -22.74
N TYR A 52 7.05 -14.73 -22.49
CA TYR A 52 5.92 -15.23 -23.29
C TYR A 52 5.72 -14.58 -24.68
N GLY A 53 6.60 -14.90 -25.62
CA GLY A 53 6.12 -15.09 -26.98
C GLY A 53 5.20 -16.32 -27.03
N ASP A 54 4.38 -16.39 -28.06
CA ASP A 54 3.53 -17.55 -28.30
C ASP A 54 4.40 -18.82 -28.35
N GLU A 55 3.86 -19.92 -27.83
CA GLU A 55 4.55 -21.21 -27.87
C GLU A 55 4.94 -21.54 -29.32
N THR A 56 6.22 -21.80 -29.53
CA THR A 56 6.74 -22.24 -30.83
C THR A 56 6.99 -23.74 -30.80
N ALA A 57 7.21 -24.34 -31.97
CA ALA A 57 7.57 -25.76 -32.06
C ALA A 57 8.85 -26.13 -31.27
N THR A 58 9.70 -25.15 -30.94
CA THR A 58 10.95 -25.31 -30.20
C THR A 58 10.87 -24.87 -28.73
N GLY A 59 9.68 -24.46 -28.26
CA GLY A 59 9.43 -24.00 -26.89
C GLY A 59 9.01 -22.53 -26.81
N PHE A 60 9.13 -21.95 -25.63
CA PHE A 60 8.83 -20.54 -25.39
C PHE A 60 10.09 -19.69 -25.64
N PRO A 61 10.00 -18.60 -26.42
CA PRO A 61 11.12 -17.67 -26.60
C PRO A 61 11.41 -16.88 -25.30
N ILE A 62 12.49 -16.11 -25.25
CA ILE A 62 12.65 -15.00 -24.29
C ILE A 62 12.93 -13.75 -25.10
N TYR A 63 12.34 -12.64 -24.70
CA TYR A 63 12.68 -11.32 -25.22
C TYR A 63 13.12 -10.41 -24.09
N TRP A 64 14.08 -9.53 -24.40
CA TRP A 64 14.42 -8.43 -23.51
C TRP A 64 13.35 -7.34 -23.59
N ALA A 65 13.06 -6.68 -22.48
CA ALA A 65 12.31 -5.45 -22.43
C ALA A 65 13.25 -4.25 -22.34
N ASN A 66 12.87 -3.14 -22.96
CA ASN A 66 13.68 -1.94 -22.91
C ASN A 66 13.69 -1.38 -21.47
N GLY A 67 14.86 -1.21 -20.89
CA GLY A 67 15.02 -0.77 -19.50
C GLY A 67 15.29 -1.90 -18.50
N ASP A 68 15.30 -3.17 -18.94
CA ASP A 68 15.71 -4.29 -18.09
C ASP A 68 17.11 -4.04 -17.50
N LYS A 69 17.31 -4.39 -16.22
CA LYS A 69 18.58 -4.15 -15.51
C LYS A 69 19.25 -5.46 -15.13
N VAL A 70 20.57 -5.52 -15.32
CA VAL A 70 21.40 -6.68 -14.97
C VAL A 70 22.65 -6.24 -14.22
N ILE A 71 23.14 -7.09 -13.33
CA ILE A 71 24.38 -6.85 -12.59
C ILE A 71 25.46 -7.78 -13.13
N VAL A 72 26.56 -7.18 -13.59
CA VAL A 72 27.72 -7.92 -14.13
C VAL A 72 28.87 -7.83 -13.14
N SER A 73 29.61 -8.91 -12.97
CA SER A 73 30.85 -8.93 -12.18
C SER A 73 31.93 -9.84 -12.74
N SER A 74 33.17 -9.59 -12.34
CA SER A 74 34.32 -10.43 -12.64
C SER A 74 35.33 -10.37 -11.48
N PRO A 75 35.75 -11.52 -10.91
CA PRO A 75 36.82 -11.56 -9.92
C PRO A 75 38.17 -11.05 -10.45
N GLU A 76 38.43 -11.18 -11.75
CA GLU A 76 39.69 -10.80 -12.42
C GLU A 76 39.72 -9.35 -12.92
N ALA A 77 38.62 -8.61 -12.75
CA ALA A 77 38.54 -7.19 -13.08
C ALA A 77 39.38 -6.31 -12.15
N ALA A 78 39.68 -5.09 -12.61
CA ALA A 78 40.49 -4.14 -11.85
C ALA A 78 39.86 -3.81 -10.48
N SER A 79 40.70 -3.67 -9.46
CA SER A 79 40.25 -3.37 -8.09
C SER A 79 39.43 -2.07 -8.03
N GLY A 80 38.23 -2.16 -7.44
CA GLY A 80 37.25 -1.06 -7.38
C GLY A 80 36.29 -1.02 -8.57
N PHE A 81 36.47 -1.88 -9.58
CA PHE A 81 35.68 -1.94 -10.82
C PHE A 81 35.25 -3.38 -11.14
N GLN A 82 35.11 -4.24 -10.12
CA GLN A 82 34.78 -5.65 -10.34
C GLN A 82 33.30 -5.93 -10.57
N SER A 83 32.42 -4.94 -10.37
CA SER A 83 30.99 -5.09 -10.62
C SER A 83 30.35 -3.78 -11.05
N ALA A 84 29.36 -3.85 -11.93
CA ALA A 84 28.51 -2.71 -12.28
C ALA A 84 27.13 -3.17 -12.74
N THR A 85 26.15 -2.29 -12.64
CA THR A 85 24.79 -2.50 -13.14
C THR A 85 24.64 -1.90 -14.52
N TYR A 86 23.95 -2.60 -15.41
CA TYR A 86 23.72 -2.19 -16.79
C TYR A 86 22.25 -2.26 -17.14
N GLN A 87 21.80 -1.34 -17.98
CA GLN A 87 20.47 -1.27 -18.56
C GLN A 87 20.52 -1.82 -20.00
N VAL A 88 19.57 -2.71 -20.29
CA VAL A 88 19.39 -3.32 -21.61
C VAL A 88 18.48 -2.45 -22.46
N GLY A 89 18.96 -2.09 -23.65
CA GLY A 89 18.16 -1.45 -24.69
C GLY A 89 17.81 -2.40 -25.82
N VAL A 90 16.56 -2.37 -26.29
CA VAL A 90 16.09 -3.17 -27.44
C VAL A 90 15.36 -2.32 -28.46
N LYS A 91 15.32 -2.79 -29.72
CA LYS A 91 14.63 -2.08 -30.81
C LYS A 91 13.23 -2.61 -31.10
N SER A 92 12.88 -3.79 -30.58
CA SER A 92 11.54 -4.38 -30.72
C SER A 92 11.18 -5.24 -29.51
N ALA A 93 9.88 -5.50 -29.34
CA ALA A 93 9.33 -6.31 -28.26
C ALA A 93 9.62 -7.83 -28.40
N THR A 94 10.16 -8.27 -29.54
CA THR A 94 10.48 -9.68 -29.82
C THR A 94 12.00 -9.90 -29.98
N GLN A 95 12.82 -9.00 -29.44
CA GLN A 95 14.27 -9.07 -29.56
C GLN A 95 14.86 -9.90 -28.41
N ASN A 96 15.55 -10.99 -28.76
CA ASN A 96 16.24 -11.88 -27.82
C ASN A 96 17.72 -11.48 -27.59
N TYR A 97 18.14 -10.30 -28.04
CA TYR A 97 19.47 -9.76 -27.80
C TYR A 97 19.39 -8.28 -27.46
N ALA A 98 20.39 -7.74 -26.78
CA ALA A 98 20.48 -6.33 -26.47
C ALA A 98 21.01 -5.56 -27.70
N SER A 99 20.36 -4.44 -28.03
CA SER A 99 20.88 -3.45 -28.97
C SER A 99 21.84 -2.47 -28.31
N THR A 100 21.61 -2.15 -27.03
CA THR A 100 22.54 -1.38 -26.20
C THR A 100 22.64 -2.01 -24.81
N PHE A 101 23.79 -1.80 -24.18
CA PHE A 101 24.07 -2.27 -22.82
C PHE A 101 24.74 -1.11 -22.06
N GLU A 102 23.89 -0.28 -21.46
CA GLU A 102 24.30 1.03 -20.94
C GLU A 102 24.58 0.93 -19.44
N LYS A 103 25.77 1.29 -19.00
CA LYS A 103 26.10 1.29 -17.57
C LYS A 103 25.24 2.29 -16.81
N ILE A 104 24.82 1.90 -15.61
CA ILE A 104 24.14 2.78 -14.66
C ILE A 104 25.21 3.29 -13.68
N GLY A 105 25.41 4.61 -13.65
CA GLY A 105 26.47 5.26 -12.88
C GLY A 105 27.72 5.57 -13.70
N ASP A 106 28.74 6.12 -13.03
CA ASP A 106 29.91 6.71 -13.70
C ASP A 106 30.92 5.66 -14.22
N THR A 107 30.89 4.45 -13.67
CA THR A 107 31.95 3.45 -13.86
C THR A 107 31.37 2.07 -14.16
N GLY A 108 31.85 1.44 -15.24
CA GLY A 108 31.56 0.04 -15.56
C GLY A 108 32.62 -0.92 -15.02
N VAL A 109 32.43 -2.22 -15.30
CA VAL A 109 33.46 -3.24 -15.10
C VAL A 109 34.67 -2.95 -15.99
N ARG A 110 35.89 -3.14 -15.46
CA ARG A 110 37.14 -2.88 -16.18
C ARG A 110 38.06 -4.09 -16.18
N TRP A 111 38.79 -4.28 -17.28
CA TRP A 111 39.81 -5.33 -17.38
C TRP A 111 40.89 -5.13 -16.30
N GLY A 112 41.27 -6.22 -15.63
CA GLY A 112 42.43 -6.24 -14.73
C GLY A 112 43.73 -6.59 -15.46
N ASP A 113 44.76 -6.94 -14.70
CA ASP A 113 46.09 -7.30 -15.22
C ASP A 113 46.14 -8.67 -15.94
N GLY A 114 45.07 -9.46 -15.85
CA GLY A 114 44.99 -10.79 -16.43
C GLY A 114 44.88 -10.80 -17.96
N ALA A 115 45.43 -11.85 -18.58
CA ALA A 115 45.30 -12.08 -20.04
C ALA A 115 43.87 -12.47 -20.45
N THR A 116 43.12 -13.08 -19.53
CA THR A 116 41.72 -13.48 -19.71
C THR A 116 40.90 -13.14 -18.48
N GLY A 117 39.59 -12.96 -18.63
CA GLY A 117 38.65 -12.77 -17.53
C GLY A 117 37.48 -13.75 -17.55
N THR A 118 36.89 -13.98 -16.38
CA THR A 118 35.63 -14.70 -16.22
C THR A 118 34.55 -13.70 -15.80
N PHE A 119 33.45 -13.67 -16.55
CA PHE A 119 32.36 -12.73 -16.34
C PHE A 119 31.09 -13.45 -15.95
N TYR A 120 30.46 -12.93 -14.91
CA TYR A 120 29.22 -13.39 -14.33
C TYR A 120 28.17 -12.31 -14.49
N SER A 121 26.92 -12.70 -14.73
CA SER A 121 25.82 -11.75 -14.73
C SER A 121 24.52 -12.34 -14.21
N MET A 122 23.69 -11.49 -13.62
CA MET A 122 22.38 -11.87 -13.12
C MET A 122 21.31 -10.83 -13.43
N TYR A 123 20.13 -11.33 -13.82
CA TYR A 123 18.90 -10.59 -14.03
C TYR A 123 17.82 -11.08 -13.05
N PRO A 124 16.92 -10.20 -12.58
CA PRO A 124 17.06 -8.74 -12.58
C PRO A 124 18.09 -8.29 -11.55
N ALA A 125 18.79 -7.19 -11.85
CA ALA A 125 19.62 -6.53 -10.85
C ALA A 125 18.77 -5.96 -9.71
N HIS A 126 19.36 -5.90 -8.51
CA HIS A 126 18.76 -5.22 -7.37
C HIS A 126 18.49 -3.75 -7.67
N ASP A 127 17.26 -3.30 -7.38
CA ASP A 127 16.85 -1.92 -7.60
C ASP A 127 17.08 -1.07 -6.35
N ALA A 128 18.30 -0.54 -6.22
CA ALA A 128 18.71 0.25 -5.06
C ALA A 128 17.87 1.53 -4.85
N THR A 129 17.18 2.02 -5.88
CA THR A 129 16.39 3.27 -5.85
C THR A 129 15.09 3.18 -5.07
N ASN A 130 14.53 1.98 -4.88
CA ASN A 130 13.25 1.80 -4.18
C ASN A 130 13.40 1.21 -2.76
N GLY A 131 14.63 1.15 -2.24
CA GLY A 131 14.91 0.57 -0.92
C GLY A 131 14.48 -0.90 -0.79
N ALA A 132 14.26 -1.59 -1.91
CA ALA A 132 13.70 -2.93 -1.93
C ALA A 132 14.75 -3.99 -2.23
N PRO A 133 15.04 -4.98 -1.34
CA PRO A 133 16.10 -5.96 -1.54
C PRO A 133 15.78 -6.97 -2.64
N VAL A 134 14.68 -6.81 -3.39
CA VAL A 134 14.28 -7.63 -4.53
C VAL A 134 15.29 -7.48 -5.66
N GLY A 135 15.61 -8.60 -6.32
CA GLY A 135 16.61 -8.68 -7.37
C GLY A 135 17.93 -9.28 -6.89
N ALA A 136 18.93 -9.24 -7.77
CA ALA A 136 20.26 -9.81 -7.54
C ALA A 136 21.30 -8.75 -7.17
N GLN A 137 22.13 -9.06 -6.18
CA GLN A 137 23.28 -8.24 -5.75
C GLN A 137 24.48 -9.13 -5.45
N ILE A 138 25.70 -8.59 -5.52
CA ILE A 138 26.92 -9.34 -5.19
C ILE A 138 26.90 -9.74 -3.70
N SER A 139 27.25 -10.99 -3.42
CA SER A 139 27.34 -11.51 -2.05
C SER A 139 28.73 -11.21 -1.45
N GLY A 140 28.79 -10.17 -0.62
CA GLY A 140 30.05 -9.71 -0.04
C GLY A 140 31.06 -9.30 -1.11
N ASN A 141 32.28 -9.85 -1.02
CA ASN A 141 33.35 -9.63 -2.03
C ASN A 141 33.52 -10.83 -2.98
N SER A 142 32.54 -11.75 -3.02
CA SER A 142 32.58 -12.90 -3.92
C SER A 142 31.94 -12.53 -5.26
N TYR A 143 32.74 -12.06 -6.21
CA TYR A 143 32.28 -11.62 -7.54
C TYR A 143 31.79 -12.75 -8.46
N SER A 144 31.68 -13.98 -7.95
CA SER A 144 31.02 -15.13 -8.60
C SER A 144 29.76 -15.58 -7.85
N THR A 145 29.40 -14.93 -6.74
CA THR A 145 28.27 -15.31 -5.88
C THR A 145 27.33 -14.14 -5.68
N TYR A 146 26.03 -14.39 -5.81
CA TYR A 146 24.99 -13.36 -5.72
C TYR A 146 24.04 -13.69 -4.58
N THR A 147 23.57 -12.66 -3.87
CA THR A 147 22.36 -12.75 -3.05
C THR A 147 21.17 -12.37 -3.93
N VAL A 148 20.16 -13.22 -3.95
CA VAL A 148 18.98 -13.11 -4.80
C VAL A 148 17.74 -13.12 -3.92
N THR A 149 16.94 -12.07 -4.00
CA THR A 149 15.65 -12.00 -3.30
C THR A 149 14.52 -11.99 -4.31
N MET A 150 13.70 -13.03 -4.29
CA MET A 150 12.49 -13.12 -5.11
C MET A 150 11.34 -12.36 -4.42
N PRO A 151 10.51 -11.61 -5.15
CA PRO A 151 9.37 -10.95 -4.54
C PRO A 151 8.33 -12.00 -4.10
N ALA A 152 7.80 -11.84 -2.88
CA ALA A 152 6.76 -12.72 -2.34
C ALA A 152 5.39 -12.49 -3.01
N GLN A 153 5.18 -11.30 -3.59
CA GLN A 153 4.05 -10.93 -4.42
C GLN A 153 4.51 -10.67 -5.86
N GLN A 154 3.90 -11.34 -6.82
CA GLN A 154 4.13 -11.18 -8.25
C GLN A 154 2.96 -10.44 -8.89
N ASP A 155 3.22 -9.27 -9.47
CA ASP A 155 2.18 -8.44 -10.10
C ASP A 155 2.12 -8.69 -11.60
N ASN A 156 1.21 -9.56 -12.01
CA ASN A 156 1.01 -9.91 -13.42
C ASN A 156 -0.03 -8.98 -14.07
N ASN A 157 0.18 -8.64 -15.33
CA ASN A 157 -0.70 -7.74 -16.07
C ASN A 157 -1.54 -8.48 -17.12
N ILE A 158 -2.73 -7.98 -17.41
CA ILE A 158 -3.50 -8.36 -18.61
C ILE A 158 -3.22 -7.29 -19.66
N ASP A 159 -2.76 -7.71 -20.83
CA ASP A 159 -2.55 -6.80 -21.96
C ASP A 159 -3.85 -6.54 -22.74
N ALA A 160 -3.80 -5.62 -23.70
CA ALA A 160 -4.95 -5.25 -24.53
C ALA A 160 -5.51 -6.43 -25.38
N SER A 161 -4.73 -7.50 -25.56
CA SER A 161 -5.16 -8.73 -26.24
C SER A 161 -5.81 -9.74 -25.28
N GLY A 162 -5.87 -9.43 -23.98
CA GLY A 162 -6.45 -10.29 -22.96
C GLY A 162 -5.52 -11.39 -22.47
N VAL A 163 -4.22 -11.31 -22.78
CA VAL A 163 -3.20 -12.29 -22.38
C VAL A 163 -2.51 -11.83 -21.10
N THR A 164 -2.14 -12.77 -20.23
CA THR A 164 -1.39 -12.46 -19.01
C THR A 164 0.09 -12.29 -19.30
N ARG A 165 0.68 -11.26 -18.70
CA ARG A 165 2.12 -10.96 -18.70
C ARG A 165 2.62 -11.12 -17.28
N SER A 166 3.59 -12.01 -17.09
CA SER A 166 4.14 -12.27 -15.76
C SER A 166 5.01 -11.12 -15.25
N ASP A 167 5.15 -11.07 -13.93
CA ASP A 167 6.06 -10.16 -13.26
C ASP A 167 7.52 -10.56 -13.48
N MET A 168 8.21 -9.79 -14.33
CA MET A 168 9.59 -10.06 -14.70
C MET A 168 10.59 -9.82 -13.57
N ARG A 169 10.19 -9.10 -12.50
CA ARG A 169 10.99 -8.97 -11.27
C ARG A 169 11.23 -10.31 -10.57
N ALA A 170 10.40 -11.32 -10.85
CA ALA A 170 10.52 -12.67 -10.30
C ALA A 170 11.18 -13.67 -11.28
N CYS A 171 11.52 -13.26 -12.49
CA CYS A 171 12.18 -14.12 -13.46
C CYS A 171 13.70 -13.95 -13.35
N PHE A 172 14.34 -14.79 -12.54
CA PHE A 172 15.79 -14.76 -12.41
C PHE A 172 16.45 -15.49 -13.56
N MET A 173 17.47 -14.88 -14.14
CA MET A 173 18.32 -15.46 -15.17
C MET A 173 19.78 -15.17 -14.86
N TYR A 174 20.67 -16.03 -15.32
CA TYR A 174 22.11 -15.89 -15.08
C TYR A 174 22.90 -16.13 -16.36
N ALA A 175 24.11 -15.57 -16.43
CA ALA A 175 25.05 -15.80 -17.51
C ALA A 175 26.46 -15.99 -16.94
N VAL A 176 27.24 -16.88 -17.57
CA VAL A 176 28.66 -17.08 -17.29
C VAL A 176 29.40 -17.15 -18.61
N GLU A 177 30.43 -16.32 -18.77
CA GLU A 177 31.33 -16.35 -19.93
C GLU A 177 32.78 -16.38 -19.41
N ALA A 178 33.47 -17.49 -19.62
CA ALA A 178 34.80 -17.75 -19.08
C ALA A 178 35.89 -17.69 -20.15
N GLY A 179 37.09 -17.27 -19.75
CA GLY A 179 38.27 -17.29 -20.62
C GLY A 179 38.25 -16.24 -21.73
N VAL A 180 37.51 -15.14 -21.56
CA VAL A 180 37.45 -14.06 -22.56
C VAL A 180 38.79 -13.34 -22.59
N THR A 181 39.39 -13.18 -23.77
CA THR A 181 40.67 -12.50 -23.92
C THR A 181 40.52 -11.01 -23.58
N SER A 182 41.49 -10.44 -22.86
CA SER A 182 41.51 -9.02 -22.52
C SER A 182 41.34 -8.14 -23.75
N GLY A 183 40.39 -7.20 -23.70
CA GLY A 183 40.04 -6.29 -24.79
C GLY A 183 38.95 -6.78 -25.74
N GLU A 184 38.55 -8.05 -25.69
CA GLU A 184 37.46 -8.58 -26.52
C GLU A 184 36.07 -8.22 -25.96
N THR A 185 35.04 -8.30 -26.81
CA THR A 185 33.65 -8.14 -26.37
C THR A 185 33.22 -9.40 -25.60
N VAL A 186 32.74 -9.21 -24.37
CA VAL A 186 32.15 -10.28 -23.56
C VAL A 186 30.71 -10.52 -24.01
N ASN A 187 30.38 -11.73 -24.46
CA ASN A 187 29.02 -12.08 -24.91
C ASN A 187 28.27 -12.87 -23.82
N LEU A 188 27.49 -12.18 -23.01
CA LEU A 188 26.71 -12.79 -21.94
C LEU A 188 25.49 -13.53 -22.51
N LYS A 189 25.42 -14.85 -22.26
CA LYS A 189 24.29 -15.72 -22.65
C LYS A 189 23.42 -16.09 -21.45
N TYR A 190 22.22 -15.51 -21.35
CA TYR A 190 21.38 -15.70 -20.16
C TYR A 190 20.53 -16.97 -20.21
N VAL A 191 20.60 -17.75 -19.14
CA VAL A 191 19.84 -18.97 -18.85
C VAL A 191 18.87 -18.72 -17.70
N PRO A 192 17.61 -19.21 -17.74
CA PRO A 192 16.69 -19.13 -16.61
C PRO A 192 17.23 -19.85 -15.38
N LEU A 193 17.11 -19.16 -14.24
CA LEU A 193 17.24 -19.72 -12.91
C LEU A 193 15.87 -20.01 -12.30
N SER A 194 14.91 -19.08 -12.47
CA SER A 194 13.55 -19.25 -11.99
C SER A 194 12.83 -20.39 -12.71
N THR A 195 12.09 -21.19 -11.94
CA THR A 195 11.16 -22.20 -12.46
C THR A 195 9.80 -21.55 -12.69
N ALA A 196 9.19 -21.78 -13.84
CA ALA A 196 7.87 -21.26 -14.18
C ALA A 196 6.79 -22.33 -13.98
N VAL A 197 5.72 -21.98 -13.27
CA VAL A 197 4.52 -22.82 -13.10
C VAL A 197 3.37 -22.18 -13.85
N ARG A 198 2.75 -22.92 -14.77
CA ARG A 198 1.62 -22.45 -15.61
C ARG A 198 0.38 -23.30 -15.38
N PHE A 199 -0.77 -22.64 -15.38
CA PHE A 199 -2.08 -23.31 -15.31
C PHE A 199 -3.18 -22.41 -15.83
N THR A 200 -4.30 -23.04 -16.20
CA THR A 200 -5.50 -22.33 -16.64
C THR A 200 -6.47 -22.17 -15.47
N LEU A 201 -6.84 -20.93 -15.17
CA LEU A 201 -7.94 -20.62 -14.26
C LEU A 201 -9.25 -20.55 -15.05
N ASN A 202 -10.28 -21.27 -14.58
CA ASN A 202 -11.58 -21.31 -15.23
C ASN A 202 -12.61 -20.53 -14.43
N GLY A 203 -13.33 -19.63 -15.11
CA GLY A 203 -14.41 -18.84 -14.54
C GLY A 203 -15.65 -19.67 -14.22
N PRO A 204 -16.67 -19.05 -13.58
CA PRO A 204 -17.90 -19.71 -13.24
C PRO A 204 -18.76 -20.02 -14.47
N THR A 205 -19.60 -21.04 -14.36
CA THR A 205 -20.54 -21.43 -15.43
C THR A 205 -21.67 -20.42 -15.65
N SER A 206 -21.92 -19.54 -14.67
CA SER A 206 -22.87 -18.42 -14.74
C SER A 206 -22.41 -17.32 -13.78
N GLY A 207 -22.66 -16.05 -14.14
CA GLY A 207 -22.22 -14.88 -13.39
C GLY A 207 -20.73 -14.55 -13.60
N GLU A 208 -20.21 -13.62 -12.80
CA GLU A 208 -18.81 -13.20 -12.86
C GLU A 208 -18.13 -13.41 -11.50
N VAL A 209 -16.81 -13.61 -11.53
CA VAL A 209 -15.97 -13.68 -10.33
C VAL A 209 -14.72 -12.85 -10.55
N GLY A 210 -14.49 -11.88 -9.67
CA GLY A 210 -13.23 -11.14 -9.63
C GLY A 210 -12.19 -11.91 -8.80
N ILE A 211 -10.93 -11.88 -9.24
CA ILE A 211 -9.80 -12.57 -8.62
C ILE A 211 -8.88 -11.55 -7.98
N ASN A 212 -8.86 -11.50 -6.65
CA ASN A 212 -7.98 -10.61 -5.89
C ASN A 212 -6.54 -11.13 -5.96
N TYR A 213 -6.33 -12.40 -5.61
CA TYR A 213 -5.01 -13.03 -5.63
C TYR A 213 -5.09 -14.53 -5.95
N ILE A 214 -3.98 -15.09 -6.42
CA ILE A 214 -3.74 -16.52 -6.56
C ILE A 214 -2.47 -16.88 -5.80
N ARG A 215 -2.48 -17.94 -5.01
CA ARG A 215 -1.34 -18.35 -4.18
C ARG A 215 -1.05 -19.82 -4.37
N LEU A 216 0.19 -20.15 -4.72
CA LEU A 216 0.71 -21.51 -4.67
C LEU A 216 1.34 -21.73 -3.30
N ILE A 217 0.94 -22.80 -2.61
CA ILE A 217 1.41 -23.15 -1.29
C ILE A 217 2.01 -24.56 -1.33
N ALA A 218 3.26 -24.65 -0.91
CA ALA A 218 4.01 -25.88 -0.68
C ALA A 218 3.93 -26.27 0.82
N PRO A 219 4.30 -27.51 1.17
CA PRO A 219 4.40 -27.94 2.56
C PRO A 219 5.43 -27.09 3.33
N GLU A 220 5.19 -26.90 4.62
CA GLU A 220 6.14 -26.21 5.50
C GLU A 220 7.54 -26.85 5.41
N GLY A 221 8.57 -26.00 5.38
CA GLY A 221 9.96 -26.42 5.15
C GLY A 221 10.36 -26.62 3.68
N THR A 222 9.43 -26.50 2.72
CA THR A 222 9.74 -26.52 1.29
C THR A 222 9.91 -25.10 0.75
N ASN A 223 11.13 -24.68 0.45
CA ASN A 223 11.41 -23.31 -0.01
C ASN A 223 11.25 -23.18 -1.52
N ILE A 224 10.30 -22.33 -1.94
CA ILE A 224 9.96 -22.05 -3.35
C ILE A 224 10.01 -20.56 -3.70
N ASN A 225 10.26 -19.71 -2.70
CA ASN A 225 10.44 -18.26 -2.79
C ASN A 225 11.32 -17.80 -1.60
N GLY A 226 11.71 -16.53 -1.56
CA GLY A 226 12.48 -15.92 -0.49
C GLY A 226 13.83 -15.39 -0.98
N THR A 227 14.80 -15.40 -0.06
CA THR A 227 16.18 -14.96 -0.28
C THR A 227 17.12 -16.15 -0.35
N PHE A 228 18.00 -16.16 -1.35
CA PHE A 228 18.94 -17.24 -1.64
C PHE A 228 20.32 -16.68 -1.97
N THR A 229 21.36 -17.48 -1.78
CA THR A 229 22.67 -17.25 -2.43
C THR A 229 22.80 -18.13 -3.65
N VAL A 230 23.36 -17.59 -4.73
CA VAL A 230 23.61 -18.29 -5.99
C VAL A 230 25.09 -18.21 -6.31
N ASP A 231 25.80 -19.33 -6.23
CA ASP A 231 27.21 -19.45 -6.62
C ASP A 231 27.33 -19.99 -8.05
N MET A 232 27.93 -19.17 -8.92
CA MET A 232 28.09 -19.45 -10.34
C MET A 232 29.49 -19.94 -10.70
N SER A 233 30.39 -20.12 -9.74
CA SER A 233 31.78 -20.49 -9.98
C SER A 233 31.94 -21.80 -10.77
N ALA A 234 31.00 -22.75 -10.61
CA ALA A 234 30.95 -24.01 -11.34
C ALA A 234 29.86 -24.09 -12.42
N ALA A 235 29.13 -23.00 -12.68
CA ALA A 235 28.03 -23.01 -13.67
C ALA A 235 28.58 -23.06 -15.10
N SER A 236 27.89 -23.82 -15.96
CA SER A 236 28.20 -23.98 -17.39
C SER A 236 26.95 -24.34 -18.18
N ASP A 237 27.04 -24.50 -19.51
CA ASP A 237 25.92 -24.89 -20.37
C ASP A 237 25.23 -26.19 -19.91
N THR A 238 25.93 -27.08 -19.21
CA THR A 238 25.41 -28.37 -18.73
C THR A 238 25.25 -28.46 -17.21
N GLN A 239 25.69 -27.44 -16.46
CA GLN A 239 25.70 -27.45 -15.00
C GLN A 239 25.07 -26.19 -14.44
N LEU A 240 24.00 -26.35 -13.66
CA LEU A 240 23.33 -25.25 -12.97
C LEU A 240 24.23 -24.66 -11.86
N PRO A 241 24.05 -23.37 -11.52
CA PRO A 241 24.69 -22.78 -10.35
C PRO A 241 24.22 -23.45 -9.06
N THR A 242 25.05 -23.37 -8.02
CA THR A 242 24.68 -23.86 -6.68
C THR A 242 23.82 -22.80 -6.00
N VAL A 243 22.61 -23.18 -5.58
CA VAL A 243 21.65 -22.30 -4.91
C VAL A 243 21.47 -22.76 -3.47
N ASN A 244 21.62 -21.85 -2.50
CA ASN A 244 21.38 -22.14 -1.08
C ASN A 244 20.36 -21.15 -0.51
N VAL A 245 19.47 -21.65 0.34
CA VAL A 245 18.46 -20.83 1.02
C VAL A 245 19.13 -19.96 2.10
N VAL A 246 18.80 -18.67 2.11
CA VAL A 246 19.13 -17.74 3.21
C VAL A 246 17.90 -17.53 4.09
N ASP A 247 16.77 -17.14 3.49
CA ASP A 247 15.47 -17.00 4.14
C ASP A 247 14.37 -17.49 3.20
N GLY A 248 13.89 -18.70 3.44
CA GLY A 248 13.02 -19.41 2.51
C GLY A 248 11.53 -19.29 2.85
N ARG A 249 10.69 -19.33 1.82
CA ARG A 249 9.22 -19.29 1.92
C ARG A 249 8.61 -20.44 1.15
N HIS A 250 7.54 -20.99 1.72
CA HIS A 250 6.79 -22.11 1.16
C HIS A 250 5.58 -21.64 0.32
N TYR A 251 5.52 -20.38 -0.06
CA TYR A 251 4.44 -19.84 -0.88
C TYR A 251 4.94 -18.78 -1.86
N VAL A 252 4.16 -18.61 -2.93
CA VAL A 252 4.23 -17.47 -3.84
C VAL A 252 2.81 -16.92 -3.97
N THR A 253 2.64 -15.60 -3.85
CA THR A 253 1.36 -14.93 -4.16
C THR A 253 1.51 -14.20 -5.47
N MET A 254 0.48 -14.24 -6.32
CA MET A 254 0.38 -13.41 -7.50
C MET A 254 -0.96 -12.68 -7.55
N ASN A 255 -0.98 -11.52 -8.18
CA ASN A 255 -2.19 -10.81 -8.53
C ASN A 255 -2.22 -10.60 -10.04
N VAL A 256 -3.40 -10.52 -10.63
CA VAL A 256 -3.57 -10.24 -12.06
C VAL A 256 -4.46 -9.02 -12.21
N ALA A 257 -3.97 -7.98 -12.89
CA ALA A 257 -4.75 -6.75 -13.09
C ALA A 257 -4.61 -6.21 -14.52
N ASP A 258 -5.60 -5.45 -14.95
CA ASP A 258 -5.53 -4.66 -16.18
C ASP A 258 -4.43 -3.60 -16.06
N ALA A 259 -3.52 -3.55 -17.04
CA ALA A 259 -2.38 -2.64 -17.00
C ALA A 259 -2.77 -1.15 -17.09
N THR A 260 -3.94 -0.84 -17.66
CA THR A 260 -4.43 0.52 -17.88
C THR A 260 -5.26 1.02 -16.72
N THR A 261 -6.17 0.19 -16.19
CA THR A 261 -7.10 0.61 -15.15
C THR A 261 -6.67 0.19 -13.74
N GLY A 262 -5.80 -0.82 -13.61
CA GLY A 262 -5.42 -1.41 -12.33
C GLY A 262 -6.50 -2.31 -11.71
N ALA A 263 -7.64 -2.50 -12.38
CA ALA A 263 -8.69 -3.40 -11.93
C ALA A 263 -8.22 -4.85 -11.97
N TYR A 264 -8.56 -5.63 -10.96
CA TYR A 264 -8.21 -7.04 -10.93
C TYR A 264 -8.94 -7.87 -11.99
N LEU A 265 -8.36 -9.03 -12.32
CA LEU A 265 -8.93 -10.00 -13.25
C LEU A 265 -10.36 -10.39 -12.88
N THR A 266 -11.29 -10.24 -13.82
CA THR A 266 -12.63 -10.83 -13.73
C THR A 266 -12.79 -11.95 -14.75
N LEU A 267 -13.37 -13.07 -14.31
CA LEU A 267 -13.75 -14.22 -15.14
C LEU A 267 -15.28 -14.37 -15.16
N GLY A 268 -15.83 -14.75 -16.31
CA GLY A 268 -17.28 -14.84 -16.53
C GLY A 268 -17.60 -15.09 -18.01
N PRO A 269 -18.80 -14.75 -18.50
CA PRO A 269 -19.20 -14.99 -19.90
C PRO A 269 -18.28 -14.32 -20.92
N ASN A 270 -17.75 -13.13 -20.58
CA ASN A 270 -16.84 -12.36 -21.42
C ASN A 270 -15.39 -12.91 -21.41
N ARG A 271 -15.05 -13.74 -20.42
CA ARG A 271 -13.75 -14.40 -20.28
C ARG A 271 -13.90 -15.66 -19.44
N SER A 272 -14.15 -16.79 -20.11
CA SER A 272 -14.46 -18.07 -19.45
C SER A 272 -13.23 -18.72 -18.82
N SER A 273 -12.03 -18.39 -19.27
CA SER A 273 -10.77 -18.89 -18.73
C SER A 273 -9.61 -17.95 -19.02
N ILE A 274 -8.52 -18.09 -18.28
CA ILE A 274 -7.27 -17.42 -18.56
C ILE A 274 -6.09 -18.27 -18.10
N GLU A 275 -5.03 -18.33 -18.89
CA GLU A 275 -3.78 -18.94 -18.45
C GLU A 275 -3.00 -17.94 -17.60
N VAL A 276 -2.45 -18.42 -16.49
CA VAL A 276 -1.60 -17.64 -15.60
C VAL A 276 -0.28 -18.35 -15.37
N ASN A 277 0.70 -17.55 -14.94
CA ASN A 277 2.04 -18.02 -14.67
C ASN A 277 2.59 -17.44 -13.36
N MET A 278 3.32 -18.28 -12.64
CA MET A 278 4.04 -17.92 -11.41
C MET A 278 5.49 -18.36 -11.51
N PHE A 279 6.42 -17.55 -11.02
CA PHE A 279 7.82 -17.91 -10.90
C PHE A 279 8.16 -18.42 -9.50
N LEU A 280 8.98 -19.47 -9.44
CA LEU A 280 9.52 -20.05 -8.22
C LEU A 280 11.05 -19.98 -8.27
N LEU A 281 11.69 -19.88 -7.11
CA LEU A 281 13.14 -20.03 -6.97
C LEU A 281 13.42 -21.28 -6.14
N LEU A 282 14.11 -22.25 -6.75
CA LEU A 282 14.30 -23.58 -6.21
C LEU A 282 15.78 -23.86 -6.00
N GLU A 283 16.14 -24.44 -4.85
CA GLU A 283 17.52 -24.86 -4.57
C GLU A 283 17.90 -26.19 -5.27
N ARG A 284 16.89 -26.97 -5.66
CA ARG A 284 17.02 -28.32 -6.22
C ARG A 284 15.73 -28.74 -6.91
N GLU A 285 15.72 -29.95 -7.47
CA GLU A 285 14.49 -30.60 -7.91
C GLU A 285 13.53 -30.86 -6.73
N ILE A 286 12.25 -30.54 -6.89
CA ILE A 286 11.24 -30.68 -5.85
C ILE A 286 10.04 -31.44 -6.40
N THR A 287 9.65 -32.54 -5.75
CA THR A 287 8.45 -33.29 -6.12
C THR A 287 7.19 -32.66 -5.49
N ILE A 288 6.20 -32.36 -6.33
CA ILE A 288 4.86 -31.95 -5.89
C ILE A 288 4.18 -33.17 -5.24
N THR A 289 3.78 -32.99 -3.99
CA THR A 289 3.02 -33.98 -3.20
C THR A 289 1.56 -33.54 -3.05
N GLY A 290 0.71 -34.39 -2.47
CA GLY A 290 -0.71 -34.07 -2.23
C GLY A 290 -0.96 -32.93 -1.22
N ASP A 291 0.10 -32.49 -0.52
CA ASP A 291 0.03 -31.39 0.45
C ASP A 291 0.17 -30.01 -0.20
N TRP A 292 0.54 -29.96 -1.49
CA TRP A 292 0.55 -28.73 -2.26
C TRP A 292 -0.84 -28.31 -2.67
N TYR A 293 -1.10 -27.00 -2.69
CA TYR A 293 -2.38 -26.48 -3.15
C TYR A 293 -2.29 -25.08 -3.72
N ILE A 294 -3.26 -24.75 -4.55
CA ILE A 294 -3.53 -23.39 -5.03
C ILE A 294 -4.71 -22.83 -4.23
N LEU A 295 -4.55 -21.60 -3.74
CA LEU A 295 -5.59 -20.80 -3.12
C LEU A 295 -5.95 -19.65 -4.08
N VAL A 296 -7.23 -19.45 -4.35
CA VAL A 296 -7.73 -18.34 -5.17
C VAL A 296 -8.64 -17.48 -4.28
N GLY A 297 -8.17 -16.28 -3.93
CA GLY A 297 -8.96 -15.28 -3.22
C GLY A 297 -9.72 -14.41 -4.20
N THR A 298 -11.02 -14.25 -3.98
CA THR A 298 -11.87 -13.44 -4.86
C THR A 298 -12.07 -12.03 -4.34
N THR A 299 -12.52 -11.14 -5.22
CA THR A 299 -12.90 -9.77 -4.85
C THR A 299 -14.12 -9.72 -3.93
N SER A 300 -14.86 -10.82 -3.82
CA SER A 300 -15.97 -11.04 -2.88
C SER A 300 -15.54 -11.61 -1.52
N GLY A 301 -14.23 -11.78 -1.28
CA GLY A 301 -13.72 -12.33 -0.02
C GLY A 301 -13.96 -13.84 0.16
N THR A 302 -14.44 -14.52 -0.87
CA THR A 302 -14.47 -16.00 -0.91
C THR A 302 -13.10 -16.53 -1.32
N GLU A 303 -12.63 -17.59 -0.65
CA GLU A 303 -11.40 -18.32 -1.00
C GLU A 303 -11.71 -19.72 -1.53
N TYR A 304 -11.07 -20.10 -2.65
CA TYR A 304 -11.15 -21.44 -3.22
C TYR A 304 -9.82 -22.16 -3.08
N ARG A 305 -9.85 -23.37 -2.52
CA ARG A 305 -8.68 -24.24 -2.38
C ARG A 305 -8.72 -25.41 -3.34
N LYS A 306 -7.64 -25.62 -4.09
CA LYS A 306 -7.43 -26.81 -4.93
C LYS A 306 -6.11 -27.48 -4.60
N ASN A 307 -6.18 -28.66 -4.00
CA ASN A 307 -4.99 -29.51 -3.82
C ASN A 307 -4.47 -29.96 -5.19
N LEU A 308 -3.15 -29.93 -5.35
CA LEU A 308 -2.47 -30.46 -6.52
C LEU A 308 -2.42 -31.98 -6.37
N VAL A 309 -3.11 -32.70 -7.24
CA VAL A 309 -3.11 -34.16 -7.25
C VAL A 309 -2.04 -34.61 -8.24
N THR A 310 -1.20 -35.56 -7.83
CA THR A 310 -0.30 -36.27 -8.73
C THR A 310 -1.14 -37.14 -9.66
N ASN A 311 -1.63 -36.59 -10.77
CA ASN A 311 -2.24 -37.43 -11.80
C ASN A 311 -1.16 -38.35 -12.35
N THR A 312 -1.43 -39.66 -12.30
CA THR A 312 -0.56 -40.72 -12.79
C THR A 312 -0.28 -40.49 -14.29
N GLY A 313 0.90 -39.95 -14.62
CA GLY A 313 1.33 -39.69 -16.00
C GLY A 313 2.04 -38.35 -16.24
N ASN A 314 1.93 -37.37 -15.34
CA ASN A 314 2.60 -36.07 -15.48
C ASN A 314 3.91 -36.02 -14.70
N ASN A 315 4.90 -35.27 -15.19
CA ASN A 315 6.12 -34.97 -14.45
C ASN A 315 5.80 -34.08 -13.24
N THR A 316 5.70 -34.69 -12.05
CA THR A 316 5.41 -34.01 -10.79
C THR A 316 6.65 -33.42 -10.13
N THR A 317 7.82 -33.59 -10.72
CA THR A 317 9.06 -33.01 -10.22
C THR A 317 9.28 -31.66 -10.88
N LEU A 318 9.23 -30.60 -10.09
CA LEU A 318 9.69 -29.27 -10.44
C LEU A 318 11.20 -29.30 -10.62
N VAL A 319 11.68 -28.84 -11.77
CA VAL A 319 13.10 -28.77 -12.11
C VAL A 319 13.51 -27.28 -12.16
N PRO A 320 14.60 -26.88 -11.49
CA PRO A 320 15.12 -25.51 -11.57
C PRO A 320 15.30 -25.02 -13.01
N GLY A 321 14.90 -23.78 -13.30
CA GLY A 321 15.05 -23.17 -14.63
C GLY A 321 14.15 -23.74 -15.74
N LYS A 322 13.14 -24.56 -15.40
CA LYS A 322 12.21 -25.18 -16.37
C LYS A 322 10.77 -24.68 -16.22
N ILE A 323 9.96 -24.96 -17.24
CA ILE A 323 8.52 -24.65 -17.26
C ILE A 323 7.74 -25.93 -16.91
N HIS A 324 6.81 -25.81 -15.97
CA HIS A 324 5.92 -26.89 -15.54
C HIS A 324 4.46 -26.49 -15.75
N TYR A 325 3.70 -27.35 -16.40
CA TYR A 325 2.28 -27.15 -16.65
C TYR A 325 1.44 -27.97 -15.67
N LEU A 326 0.63 -27.31 -14.84
CA LEU A 326 -0.24 -27.97 -13.87
C LEU A 326 -1.64 -28.31 -14.43
N GLY A 327 -1.93 -27.91 -15.67
CA GLY A 327 -3.22 -28.21 -16.30
C GLY A 327 -4.31 -27.16 -16.05
N ASN A 328 -5.54 -27.57 -16.30
CA ASN A 328 -6.73 -26.77 -16.07
C ASN A 328 -7.21 -26.95 -14.63
N LEU A 329 -7.35 -25.85 -13.89
CA LEU A 329 -8.03 -25.85 -12.61
C LEU A 329 -9.55 -26.06 -12.80
N PRO A 330 -10.27 -26.64 -11.83
CA PRO A 330 -11.73 -26.69 -11.91
C PRO A 330 -12.33 -25.29 -12.06
N ALA A 331 -13.52 -25.21 -12.67
CA ALA A 331 -14.27 -23.97 -12.73
C ALA A 331 -14.57 -23.44 -11.31
N LEU A 332 -14.36 -22.15 -11.10
CA LEU A 332 -14.79 -21.45 -9.90
C LEU A 332 -16.32 -21.45 -9.82
N SER A 333 -16.89 -21.34 -8.62
CA SER A 333 -18.32 -21.03 -8.51
C SER A 333 -18.51 -19.51 -8.55
N ALA A 334 -19.74 -19.06 -8.80
CA ALA A 334 -20.08 -17.68 -8.48
C ALA A 334 -19.82 -17.44 -6.98
N SER A 335 -19.43 -16.21 -6.64
CA SER A 335 -19.15 -15.76 -5.28
C SER A 335 -20.34 -16.00 -4.34
N GLY A 336 -20.06 -16.40 -3.09
CA GLY A 336 -21.06 -16.43 -2.03
C GLY A 336 -21.39 -15.03 -1.49
N ASP A 337 -22.24 -14.97 -0.46
CA ASP A 337 -22.59 -13.70 0.20
C ASP A 337 -21.35 -13.08 0.87
N TRP A 338 -21.15 -11.78 0.68
CA TRP A 338 -20.08 -11.01 1.30
C TRP A 338 -20.36 -10.78 2.80
N ASP A 339 -19.44 -11.24 3.66
CA ASP A 339 -19.48 -10.94 5.10
C ASP A 339 -18.76 -9.61 5.40
N ALA A 340 -19.55 -8.54 5.54
CA ALA A 340 -19.05 -7.22 5.88
C ALA A 340 -18.36 -7.17 7.24
N SER A 341 -18.60 -8.13 8.16
CA SER A 341 -18.03 -8.12 9.50
C SER A 341 -16.59 -8.64 9.58
N ASN A 342 -16.03 -9.17 8.48
CA ASN A 342 -14.66 -9.70 8.43
C ASN A 342 -13.91 -9.27 7.15
N TRP A 343 -14.30 -8.16 6.54
CA TRP A 343 -13.81 -7.75 5.21
C TRP A 343 -12.28 -7.58 5.13
N MET A 344 -11.65 -7.11 6.21
CA MET A 344 -10.19 -6.84 6.26
C MET A 344 -9.34 -8.12 6.18
N VAL A 345 -9.92 -9.31 6.41
CA VAL A 345 -9.16 -10.57 6.28
C VAL A 345 -8.60 -10.76 4.88
N ASN A 346 -9.25 -10.18 3.88
CA ASN A 346 -8.92 -10.31 2.46
C ASN A 346 -7.87 -9.29 1.97
N LEU A 347 -7.47 -8.35 2.83
CA LEU A 347 -6.42 -7.38 2.50
C LEU A 347 -5.05 -8.04 2.57
N GLN A 348 -4.22 -7.80 1.57
CA GLN A 348 -2.80 -8.18 1.62
C GLN A 348 -2.09 -7.36 2.71
N ARG A 349 -1.21 -8.01 3.48
CA ARG A 349 -0.64 -7.43 4.70
C ARG A 349 0.46 -6.41 4.46
N ASN A 350 1.08 -6.45 3.29
CA ASN A 350 2.13 -5.52 2.85
C ASN A 350 1.59 -4.22 2.22
N VAL A 351 0.28 -4.08 2.06
CA VAL A 351 -0.34 -2.88 1.43
C VAL A 351 -0.25 -1.68 2.35
N TYR A 352 0.05 -0.49 1.80
CA TYR A 352 0.11 0.75 2.56
C TYR A 352 -1.27 1.19 3.06
N LEU A 353 -1.34 1.75 4.27
CA LEU A 353 -2.63 2.16 4.86
C LEU A 353 -3.37 3.24 4.07
N SER A 354 -2.64 4.09 3.34
CA SER A 354 -3.21 5.16 2.52
C SER A 354 -4.08 4.63 1.36
N GLU A 355 -3.95 3.35 1.02
CA GLU A 355 -4.70 2.67 -0.04
C GLU A 355 -5.98 1.98 0.46
N ILE A 356 -6.27 2.07 1.75
CA ILE A 356 -7.43 1.39 2.35
C ILE A 356 -8.58 2.38 2.56
N SER A 357 -9.76 2.03 2.05
CA SER A 357 -11.00 2.76 2.30
C SER A 357 -11.69 2.18 3.54
N ILE A 358 -11.92 3.02 4.55
CA ILE A 358 -12.47 2.61 5.85
C ILE A 358 -13.81 3.32 6.05
N PRO A 359 -14.94 2.64 5.88
CA PRO A 359 -16.23 3.22 6.16
C PRO A 359 -16.45 3.34 7.67
N GLY A 360 -17.16 4.40 8.04
CA GLY A 360 -17.41 4.75 9.41
C GLY A 360 -18.68 5.53 9.64
N SER A 361 -18.98 5.75 10.91
CA SER A 361 -20.17 6.45 11.35
C SER A 361 -19.82 7.83 11.93
N TRP A 362 -20.57 8.84 11.52
CA TRP A 362 -20.47 10.19 12.05
C TRP A 362 -21.22 10.30 13.38
N ASN A 363 -20.58 10.88 14.40
CA ASN A 363 -21.13 10.95 15.77
C ASN A 363 -21.68 9.59 16.22
N SER A 364 -20.80 8.59 16.22
CA SER A 364 -21.15 7.16 16.24
C SER A 364 -22.05 6.73 17.38
N LEU A 365 -21.98 7.41 18.53
CA LEU A 365 -22.76 7.05 19.73
C LEU A 365 -23.91 8.03 19.98
N ASN A 366 -24.20 8.94 19.05
CA ASN A 366 -25.31 9.87 19.16
C ASN A 366 -26.55 9.32 18.42
N SER A 367 -27.65 9.14 19.15
CA SER A 367 -28.88 8.55 18.62
C SER A 367 -29.54 9.39 17.53
N GLU A 368 -29.32 10.71 17.49
CA GLU A 368 -29.84 11.59 16.44
C GLU A 368 -29.15 11.33 15.08
N TYR A 369 -27.90 10.87 15.10
CA TYR A 369 -27.08 10.65 13.91
C TYR A 369 -27.04 9.18 13.47
N GLN A 370 -27.31 8.24 14.38
CA GLN A 370 -27.23 6.80 14.10
C GLN A 370 -28.53 6.02 14.37
N THR A 371 -29.60 6.70 14.82
CA THR A 371 -30.99 6.19 15.04
C THR A 371 -31.13 4.95 15.91
N GLN A 372 -30.05 4.51 16.54
CA GLN A 372 -30.02 3.30 17.34
C GLN A 372 -30.38 3.58 18.79
N SER A 373 -31.33 2.80 19.32
CA SER A 373 -31.64 2.73 20.74
C SER A 373 -30.85 1.60 21.40
N GLY A 374 -30.51 1.77 22.68
CA GLY A 374 -29.75 0.79 23.45
C GLY A 374 -28.54 1.39 24.15
N THR A 375 -27.69 0.53 24.68
CA THR A 375 -26.41 0.90 25.27
C THR A 375 -25.40 1.26 24.19
N TYR A 376 -24.39 2.08 24.52
CA TYR A 376 -23.34 2.43 23.57
C TYR A 376 -22.55 1.20 23.07
N ILE A 377 -22.47 0.13 23.87
CA ILE A 377 -21.83 -1.15 23.49
C ILE A 377 -22.64 -1.84 22.40
N GLU A 378 -23.97 -1.94 22.56
CA GLU A 378 -24.86 -2.49 21.52
C GLU A 378 -24.77 -1.68 20.23
N THR A 379 -24.68 -0.35 20.34
CA THR A 379 -24.48 0.55 19.20
C THR A 379 -23.18 0.26 18.43
N ILE A 380 -22.06 0.14 19.14
CA ILE A 380 -20.76 -0.20 18.54
C ILE A 380 -20.85 -1.57 17.86
N ASN A 381 -21.43 -2.57 18.54
CA ASN A 381 -21.55 -3.92 18.01
C ASN A 381 -22.40 -3.94 16.72
N SER A 382 -23.54 -3.27 16.67
CA SER A 382 -24.38 -3.23 15.46
C SER A 382 -23.72 -2.51 14.29
N GLN A 383 -23.00 -1.42 14.54
CA GLN A 383 -22.22 -0.75 13.50
C GLN A 383 -21.09 -1.65 13.00
N TYR A 384 -20.39 -2.33 13.89
CA TYR A 384 -19.36 -3.30 13.54
C TYR A 384 -19.88 -4.40 12.60
N GLN A 385 -21.09 -4.94 12.88
CA GLN A 385 -21.70 -6.00 12.07
C GLN A 385 -21.98 -5.59 10.63
N VAL A 386 -22.30 -4.30 10.38
CA VAL A 386 -22.49 -3.79 9.01
C VAL A 386 -21.18 -3.38 8.33
N GLY A 387 -20.04 -3.56 9.01
CA GLY A 387 -18.71 -3.34 8.45
C GLY A 387 -18.06 -1.99 8.79
N VAL A 388 -18.66 -1.20 9.69
CA VAL A 388 -18.04 0.03 10.21
C VAL A 388 -16.75 -0.33 10.94
N ARG A 389 -15.67 0.41 10.62
CA ARG A 389 -14.36 0.33 11.31
C ARG A 389 -13.79 1.70 11.68
N ALA A 390 -14.43 2.78 11.24
CA ALA A 390 -14.12 4.13 11.69
C ALA A 390 -15.25 4.72 12.55
N PHE A 391 -14.92 5.25 13.72
CA PHE A 391 -15.88 5.83 14.67
C PHE A 391 -15.53 7.30 14.93
N HIS A 392 -16.52 8.19 14.82
CA HIS A 392 -16.38 9.59 15.20
C HIS A 392 -17.01 9.85 16.56
N LEU A 393 -16.19 10.25 17.52
CA LEU A 393 -16.59 10.50 18.90
C LEU A 393 -16.45 11.99 19.23
N ASP A 394 -17.58 12.68 19.30
CA ASP A 394 -17.59 14.05 19.79
C ASP A 394 -17.65 14.05 21.33
N THR A 395 -16.67 14.68 21.97
CA THR A 395 -16.46 14.59 23.42
C THR A 395 -16.94 15.83 24.16
N ARG A 396 -17.42 15.66 25.39
CA ARG A 396 -17.86 16.75 26.28
C ARG A 396 -17.71 16.31 27.74
N TRP A 397 -17.29 17.21 28.62
CA TRP A 397 -17.12 16.90 30.05
C TRP A 397 -18.42 16.46 30.72
N ILE A 398 -18.33 15.45 31.59
CA ILE A 398 -19.40 15.01 32.48
C ILE A 398 -19.28 15.79 33.79
N ALA A 399 -20.42 16.27 34.30
CA ALA A 399 -20.51 16.95 35.58
C ALA A 399 -21.49 16.24 36.52
N THR A 400 -21.23 16.35 37.82
CA THR A 400 -22.19 16.01 38.89
C THR A 400 -22.67 17.27 39.60
N GLY A 401 -23.94 17.27 40.00
CA GLY A 401 -24.59 18.40 40.66
C GLY A 401 -25.48 19.23 39.73
N ASN A 402 -26.61 19.71 40.25
CA ASN A 402 -27.58 20.44 39.48
C ASN A 402 -27.10 21.87 39.18
N TRP A 403 -26.85 22.17 37.91
CA TRP A 403 -26.48 23.49 37.41
C TRP A 403 -27.70 24.42 37.27
N ASN A 404 -28.67 24.31 38.19
CA ASN A 404 -29.91 25.05 38.08
C ASN A 404 -29.72 26.50 38.54
N TYR A 405 -29.79 27.40 37.55
CA TYR A 405 -30.11 28.80 37.77
C TYR A 405 -31.54 28.91 38.32
N SER A 406 -31.66 29.14 39.63
CA SER A 406 -32.86 29.78 40.17
C SER A 406 -32.62 31.28 40.17
N SER A 407 -33.44 32.03 39.44
CA SER A 407 -33.41 33.50 39.41
C SER A 407 -33.66 34.17 40.78
N SER A 408 -33.89 33.39 41.84
CA SER A 408 -34.15 33.88 43.20
C SER A 408 -32.93 33.88 44.13
N ASP A 409 -31.86 33.12 43.83
CA ASP A 409 -30.75 32.93 44.78
C ASP A 409 -29.50 33.74 44.36
N TRP A 410 -29.37 34.93 44.93
CA TRP A 410 -28.18 35.79 44.87
C TRP A 410 -26.98 35.24 45.68
N GLY A 411 -26.96 33.93 45.95
CA GLY A 411 -26.01 33.28 46.86
C GLY A 411 -25.11 32.30 46.14
N GLN A 412 -23.79 32.50 46.28
CA GLN A 412 -22.66 31.62 45.94
C GLN A 412 -23.01 30.30 45.23
N HIS A 413 -22.70 30.26 43.94
CA HIS A 413 -22.76 29.03 43.14
C HIS A 413 -21.43 28.28 43.23
N ASN A 414 -21.50 26.97 43.49
CA ASN A 414 -20.34 26.10 43.34
C ASN A 414 -20.20 25.73 41.86
N PRO A 415 -18.98 25.76 41.28
CA PRO A 415 -18.75 25.24 39.94
C PRO A 415 -19.14 23.75 39.87
N PRO A 416 -19.54 23.25 38.69
CA PRO A 416 -19.85 21.84 38.51
C PRO A 416 -18.63 20.99 38.88
N THR A 417 -18.86 19.87 39.57
CA THR A 417 -17.78 18.91 39.81
C THR A 417 -17.63 18.05 38.57
N ILE A 418 -16.58 18.32 37.80
CA ILE A 418 -16.22 17.53 36.62
C ILE A 418 -15.71 16.17 37.08
N THR A 419 -16.28 15.09 36.53
CA THR A 419 -15.97 13.72 36.94
C THR A 419 -15.19 12.95 35.89
N ALA A 420 -15.49 13.16 34.61
CA ALA A 420 -14.82 12.48 33.49
C ALA A 420 -15.04 13.22 32.17
N LEU A 421 -14.29 12.86 31.13
CA LEU A 421 -14.64 13.21 29.76
C LEU A 421 -15.65 12.20 29.21
N GLY A 422 -16.78 12.69 28.72
CA GLY A 422 -17.87 11.89 28.16
C GLY A 422 -18.05 12.07 26.67
N ILE A 423 -19.03 11.35 26.13
CA ILE A 423 -19.45 11.43 24.74
C ILE A 423 -20.72 12.27 24.61
N ALA A 424 -20.72 13.22 23.66
CA ALA A 424 -21.89 14.02 23.30
C ALA A 424 -22.90 13.18 22.49
N ASN A 425 -23.65 12.33 23.20
CA ASN A 425 -24.49 11.27 22.64
C ASN A 425 -25.95 11.67 22.35
N GLY A 426 -26.28 12.97 22.39
CA GLY A 426 -27.66 13.46 22.23
C GLY A 426 -28.50 13.37 23.52
N GLY A 427 -27.92 12.90 24.62
CA GLY A 427 -28.56 12.88 25.94
C GLY A 427 -28.60 14.25 26.63
N ASP A 428 -29.21 14.27 27.82
CA ASP A 428 -29.36 15.48 28.62
C ASP A 428 -28.01 16.13 28.94
N THR A 429 -28.02 17.47 28.86
CA THR A 429 -26.87 18.32 29.15
C THR A 429 -27.21 19.34 30.21
N TYR A 430 -26.27 19.60 31.11
CA TYR A 430 -26.31 20.80 31.92
C TYR A 430 -25.91 21.99 31.03
N LYS A 431 -26.78 22.98 30.91
CA LYS A 431 -26.57 24.20 30.13
C LYS A 431 -26.24 25.36 31.06
N ASN A 432 -25.27 26.20 30.70
CA ASN A 432 -25.03 27.47 31.39
C ASN A 432 -25.11 28.64 30.42
N SER A 433 -26.05 29.55 30.68
CA SER A 433 -26.29 30.80 29.94
C SER A 433 -25.94 32.06 30.75
N ALA A 434 -25.38 31.94 31.95
CA ALA A 434 -25.14 33.08 32.83
C ALA A 434 -23.75 33.71 32.61
N THR A 435 -23.73 34.89 31.99
CA THR A 435 -22.55 35.78 32.00
C THR A 435 -22.44 36.42 33.39
N PHE A 436 -21.58 35.89 34.27
CA PHE A 436 -21.33 36.49 35.58
C PHE A 436 -20.51 37.78 35.48
N PRO A 437 -20.76 38.81 36.32
CA PRO A 437 -19.99 40.05 36.35
C PRO A 437 -18.51 39.87 36.74
N ASN A 438 -18.10 38.68 37.21
CA ASN A 438 -16.70 38.34 37.52
C ASN A 438 -16.05 37.41 36.47
N GLY A 439 -16.74 37.16 35.34
CA GLY A 439 -16.30 36.22 34.31
C GLY A 439 -16.30 34.77 34.78
N VAL A 440 -16.19 33.84 33.83
CA VAL A 440 -15.90 32.43 34.03
C VAL A 440 -17.11 31.59 34.47
N TYR A 441 -17.84 31.05 33.49
CA TYR A 441 -18.21 29.64 33.31
C TYR A 441 -19.24 29.61 32.16
N THR A 442 -18.81 29.45 30.92
CA THR A 442 -19.71 29.32 29.76
C THR A 442 -19.53 27.94 29.11
N GLY A 443 -20.61 27.35 28.63
CA GLY A 443 -20.60 26.07 27.93
C GLY A 443 -21.44 24.98 28.58
N ASN A 444 -21.48 23.81 27.96
CA ASN A 444 -22.32 22.68 28.30
C ASN A 444 -21.49 21.51 28.85
N CYS A 445 -22.07 20.77 29.78
CA CYS A 445 -21.56 19.49 30.27
C CYS A 445 -22.60 18.39 30.03
N MET A 446 -22.15 17.16 29.82
CA MET A 446 -23.02 15.99 29.86
C MET A 446 -23.43 15.68 31.31
N THR A 447 -24.61 15.08 31.48
CA THR A 447 -25.01 14.46 32.76
C THR A 447 -24.24 13.17 33.01
N GLU A 448 -24.30 12.66 34.24
CA GLU A 448 -23.65 11.42 34.68
C GLU A 448 -24.08 10.14 33.94
N ASN A 449 -25.16 10.21 33.15
CA ASN A 449 -25.67 9.10 32.34
C ASN A 449 -24.92 8.92 31.00
N ALA A 450 -24.09 9.90 30.60
CA ALA A 450 -23.37 9.82 29.33
C ALA A 450 -22.23 8.79 29.41
N PRO A 451 -21.95 8.03 28.32
CA PRO A 451 -20.78 7.18 28.24
C PRO A 451 -19.49 8.00 28.42
N THR A 452 -18.51 7.44 29.13
CA THR A 452 -17.16 8.03 29.21
C THR A 452 -16.37 7.73 27.93
N ILE A 453 -15.38 8.57 27.63
CA ILE A 453 -14.45 8.30 26.52
C ILE A 453 -13.68 6.99 26.71
N GLU A 454 -13.25 6.71 27.94
CA GLU A 454 -12.55 5.47 28.30
C GLU A 454 -13.43 4.24 28.08
N GLY A 455 -14.71 4.30 28.49
CA GLY A 455 -15.66 3.21 28.26
C GLY A 455 -15.94 2.99 26.78
N ALA A 456 -16.12 4.07 26.00
CA ALA A 456 -16.32 3.99 24.56
C ALA A 456 -15.10 3.40 23.83
N LEU A 457 -13.89 3.88 24.12
CA LEU A 457 -12.65 3.35 23.53
C LEU A 457 -12.42 1.89 23.93
N THR A 458 -12.73 1.52 25.18
CA THR A 458 -12.64 0.14 25.66
C THR A 458 -13.58 -0.78 24.89
N ALA A 459 -14.82 -0.35 24.67
CA ALA A 459 -15.79 -1.12 23.90
C ALA A 459 -15.38 -1.27 22.42
N ILE A 460 -14.79 -0.24 21.80
CA ILE A 460 -14.27 -0.30 20.43
C ILE A 460 -13.04 -1.23 20.37
N ALA A 461 -12.06 -1.06 21.24
CA ALA A 461 -10.86 -1.90 21.30
C ALA A 461 -11.16 -3.36 21.67
N ASN A 462 -12.27 -3.65 22.34
CA ASN A 462 -12.69 -5.04 22.57
C ASN A 462 -13.38 -5.67 21.36
N ASN A 463 -13.83 -4.87 20.39
CA ASN A 463 -14.36 -5.37 19.12
C ASN A 463 -13.30 -5.58 18.04
N VAL A 464 -12.09 -5.01 18.16
CA VAL A 464 -11.02 -5.23 17.18
C VAL A 464 -10.47 -6.65 17.27
N LYS A 465 -10.52 -7.38 16.16
CA LYS A 465 -9.91 -8.71 16.00
C LYS A 465 -8.43 -8.61 15.62
N ASP A 466 -7.68 -9.68 15.87
CA ASP A 466 -6.24 -9.75 15.59
C ASP A 466 -5.85 -9.58 14.12
N ASN A 467 -6.80 -9.76 13.19
CA ASN A 467 -6.60 -9.67 11.74
C ASN A 467 -7.25 -8.43 11.10
N GLU A 468 -7.64 -7.45 11.89
CA GLU A 468 -8.23 -6.19 11.44
C GLU A 468 -7.71 -5.01 12.27
N TYR A 469 -8.09 -3.80 11.90
CA TYR A 469 -7.82 -2.60 12.69
C TYR A 469 -9.02 -1.65 12.64
N MET A 470 -9.05 -0.69 13.57
CA MET A 470 -10.09 0.32 13.63
C MET A 470 -9.49 1.72 13.72
N VAL A 471 -10.29 2.71 13.37
CA VAL A 471 -9.94 4.13 13.50
C VAL A 471 -10.98 4.82 14.39
N VAL A 472 -10.52 5.64 15.32
CA VAL A 472 -11.39 6.51 16.12
C VAL A 472 -10.94 7.94 15.93
N ILE A 473 -11.87 8.82 15.55
CA ILE A 473 -11.64 10.25 15.43
C ILE A 473 -12.38 10.94 16.57
N CYS A 474 -11.62 11.62 17.43
CA CYS A 474 -12.14 12.35 18.59
C CYS A 474 -12.16 13.86 18.31
N THR A 475 -13.29 14.51 18.58
CA THR A 475 -13.46 15.97 18.57
C THR A 475 -13.95 16.45 19.93
N PHE A 476 -13.99 17.76 20.17
CA PHE A 476 -14.50 18.35 21.40
C PHE A 476 -15.73 19.23 21.15
N ALA A 477 -16.91 18.71 21.48
CA ALA A 477 -18.19 19.24 21.01
C ALA A 477 -18.30 20.76 21.17
N GLN A 478 -18.83 21.44 20.15
CA GLN A 478 -19.04 22.88 20.19
C GLN A 478 -19.84 23.30 21.45
N ASN A 479 -19.56 24.50 21.97
CA ASN A 479 -20.14 25.03 23.20
C ASN A 479 -19.90 24.15 24.44
N SER A 480 -18.91 23.26 24.45
CA SER A 480 -18.55 22.52 25.67
C SER A 480 -17.86 23.42 26.69
N TYR A 481 -18.09 23.12 27.96
CA TYR A 481 -17.41 23.79 29.07
C TYR A 481 -15.89 23.60 28.98
N ASN A 482 -15.11 24.68 29.00
CA ASN A 482 -13.65 24.61 28.87
C ASN A 482 -12.97 24.29 30.23
N TYR A 483 -12.91 23.02 30.60
CA TYR A 483 -12.22 22.55 31.80
C TYR A 483 -10.72 22.27 31.51
N THR A 484 -9.84 22.96 32.22
CA THR A 484 -8.37 22.94 32.02
C THR A 484 -7.58 22.52 33.27
N SER A 485 -8.25 21.88 34.24
CA SER A 485 -7.64 21.38 35.48
C SER A 485 -7.69 19.86 35.59
N TYR A 486 -7.61 19.15 34.46
CA TYR A 486 -7.61 17.69 34.40
C TYR A 486 -6.24 17.09 34.75
N GLY A 487 -6.24 15.86 35.23
CA GLY A 487 -5.04 15.08 35.53
C GLY A 487 -4.32 15.48 36.82
N ALA A 488 -3.30 14.71 37.20
CA ALA A 488 -2.56 14.87 38.45
C ALA A 488 -1.82 16.21 38.57
N SER A 489 -1.43 16.83 37.45
CA SER A 489 -0.79 18.16 37.43
C SER A 489 -1.77 19.30 37.69
N GLY A 490 -3.09 19.07 37.53
CA GLY A 490 -4.12 20.11 37.61
C GLY A 490 -4.06 21.14 36.48
N THR A 491 -3.40 20.83 35.36
CA THR A 491 -3.22 21.73 34.20
C THR A 491 -3.62 21.09 32.87
N GLY A 492 -4.13 19.85 32.88
CA GLY A 492 -4.54 19.14 31.68
C GLY A 492 -5.93 19.55 31.19
N ASP A 493 -6.23 19.22 29.94
CA ASP A 493 -7.51 19.48 29.29
C ASP A 493 -8.11 18.18 28.71
N TRP A 494 -9.11 18.31 27.84
CA TRP A 494 -9.82 17.18 27.26
C TRP A 494 -8.91 16.28 26.39
N ARG A 495 -7.85 16.84 25.79
CA ARG A 495 -6.87 16.06 25.01
C ARG A 495 -6.08 15.11 25.91
N HIS A 496 -5.76 15.57 27.11
CA HIS A 496 -5.10 14.76 28.13
C HIS A 496 -6.03 13.63 28.61
N ALA A 497 -7.33 13.88 28.75
CA ALA A 497 -8.30 12.83 29.09
C ALA A 497 -8.44 11.77 27.99
N ILE A 498 -8.37 12.14 26.70
CA ILE A 498 -8.31 11.18 25.60
C ILE A 498 -7.00 10.37 25.65
N SER A 499 -5.87 11.05 25.90
CA SER A 499 -4.56 10.40 26.05
C SER A 499 -4.56 9.37 27.18
N ASP A 500 -5.11 9.73 28.35
CA ASP A 500 -5.22 8.83 29.50
C ASP A 500 -6.13 7.64 29.18
N ALA A 501 -7.24 7.86 28.47
CA ALA A 501 -8.12 6.79 28.00
C ALA A 501 -7.43 5.84 27.00
N CYS A 502 -6.58 6.36 26.11
CA CYS A 502 -5.76 5.53 25.21
C CYS A 502 -4.73 4.68 25.97
N ASN A 503 -4.28 5.15 27.13
CA ASN A 503 -3.30 4.50 27.99
C ASN A 503 -3.93 3.64 29.09
N ALA A 504 -5.27 3.47 29.10
CA ALA A 504 -5.95 2.63 30.06
C ALA A 504 -5.40 1.20 30.03
N THR A 505 -5.15 0.62 31.21
CA THR A 505 -4.41 -0.64 31.38
C THR A 505 -5.02 -1.79 30.56
N ASP A 506 -6.35 -1.85 30.46
CA ASP A 506 -7.06 -2.94 29.80
C ASP A 506 -6.97 -2.90 28.26
N ILE A 507 -6.58 -1.76 27.68
CA ILE A 507 -6.58 -1.55 26.23
C ILE A 507 -5.31 -0.92 25.68
N THR A 508 -4.34 -0.52 26.51
CA THR A 508 -3.13 0.18 26.06
C THR A 508 -2.39 -0.58 24.96
N ASP A 509 -2.31 -1.92 25.06
CA ASP A 509 -1.68 -2.75 24.04
C ASP A 509 -2.52 -2.86 22.77
N LYS A 510 -3.81 -2.51 22.81
CA LYS A 510 -4.69 -2.48 21.64
C LYS A 510 -4.78 -1.10 20.99
N ILE A 511 -4.14 -0.07 21.55
CA ILE A 511 -4.03 1.24 20.92
C ILE A 511 -2.67 1.37 20.24
N ILE A 512 -2.66 1.78 18.97
CA ILE A 512 -1.43 2.09 18.24
C ILE A 512 -0.73 3.28 18.88
N ASP A 513 0.58 3.17 19.05
CA ASP A 513 1.43 4.32 19.32
C ASP A 513 1.62 5.12 18.03
N ALA A 514 1.03 6.32 17.97
CA ALA A 514 1.11 7.20 16.81
C ALA A 514 2.55 7.52 16.36
N SER A 515 3.54 7.45 17.24
CA SER A 515 4.95 7.70 16.88
C SER A 515 5.53 6.63 15.94
N THR A 516 4.89 5.46 15.83
CA THR A 516 5.31 4.39 14.92
C THR A 516 4.66 4.48 13.54
N LEU A 517 3.73 5.41 13.34
CA LEU A 517 3.03 5.60 12.07
C LEU A 517 3.83 6.52 11.14
N THR A 518 4.03 6.07 9.91
CA THR A 518 4.86 6.74 8.89
C THR A 518 4.24 6.56 7.50
N PRO A 519 4.71 7.27 6.46
CA PRO A 519 4.28 7.03 5.07
C PRO A 519 4.46 5.59 4.59
N SER A 520 5.37 4.81 5.18
CA SER A 520 5.62 3.40 4.82
C SER A 520 4.84 2.39 5.66
N THR A 521 3.94 2.85 6.54
CA THR A 521 3.13 1.94 7.36
C THR A 521 2.15 1.13 6.51
N THR A 522 2.12 -0.17 6.75
CA THR A 522 1.29 -1.15 6.05
C THR A 522 0.16 -1.69 6.93
N VAL A 523 -0.76 -2.44 6.33
CA VAL A 523 -1.83 -3.15 7.05
C VAL A 523 -1.27 -4.01 8.18
N ALA A 524 -0.16 -4.71 7.96
CA ALA A 524 0.48 -5.58 8.95
C ALA A 524 0.84 -4.87 10.26
N ASP A 525 1.19 -3.59 10.19
CA ASP A 525 1.70 -2.83 11.33
C ASP A 525 0.61 -2.44 12.33
N VAL A 526 -0.66 -2.52 11.92
CA VAL A 526 -1.80 -2.03 12.70
C VAL A 526 -2.82 -3.09 13.08
N LEU A 527 -2.61 -4.34 12.67
CA LEU A 527 -3.52 -5.45 12.97
C LEU A 527 -3.67 -5.69 14.47
N GLY A 528 -4.92 -5.94 14.91
CA GLY A 528 -5.29 -6.12 16.30
C GLY A 528 -5.37 -4.82 17.11
N LYS A 529 -5.32 -3.65 16.44
CA LYS A 529 -5.18 -2.36 17.11
C LYS A 529 -6.18 -1.31 16.63
N VAL A 530 -6.31 -0.26 17.44
CA VAL A 530 -7.11 0.94 17.16
C VAL A 530 -6.18 2.14 16.98
N ILE A 531 -6.36 2.87 15.88
CA ILE A 531 -5.70 4.15 15.62
C ILE A 531 -6.62 5.25 16.14
N VAL A 532 -6.16 6.04 17.11
CA VAL A 532 -6.92 7.18 17.65
C VAL A 532 -6.37 8.48 17.08
N ILE A 533 -7.24 9.30 16.50
CA ILE A 533 -6.95 10.61 15.92
C ILE A 533 -7.71 11.67 16.70
N THR A 534 -7.00 12.57 17.37
CA THR A 534 -7.57 13.70 18.11
C THR A 534 -7.53 14.96 17.25
N ASN A 535 -8.70 15.46 16.85
CA ASN A 535 -8.80 16.72 16.10
C ASN A 535 -8.85 17.92 17.07
N THR A 536 -7.80 18.73 17.09
CA THR A 536 -7.70 19.85 18.02
C THR A 536 -7.02 21.06 17.38
N TYR A 537 -7.57 22.24 17.69
CA TYR A 537 -6.91 23.52 17.45
C TYR A 537 -6.13 24.01 18.68
N THR A 538 -6.22 23.29 19.81
CA THR A 538 -5.54 23.69 21.04
C THR A 538 -4.06 23.39 20.90
N GLU A 539 -3.23 24.42 21.06
CA GLU A 539 -1.77 24.29 21.01
C GLU A 539 -1.23 23.58 22.27
N GLY A 540 0.05 23.19 22.21
CA GLY A 540 0.77 22.58 23.32
C GLY A 540 0.88 21.06 23.22
N GLU A 541 1.97 20.54 23.77
CA GLU A 541 2.29 19.11 23.80
C GLU A 541 1.30 18.34 24.70
N VAL A 542 0.96 17.12 24.30
CA VAL A 542 0.29 16.13 25.14
C VAL A 542 1.24 14.94 25.28
N SER A 543 2.15 15.03 26.26
CA SER A 543 3.27 14.09 26.39
C SER A 543 2.80 12.69 26.78
N GLY A 544 3.39 11.66 26.17
CA GLY A 544 3.03 10.26 26.40
C GLY A 544 1.70 9.83 25.76
N SER A 545 1.17 10.65 24.84
CA SER A 545 -0.04 10.30 24.12
C SER A 545 0.23 9.32 22.99
N LYS A 546 -0.61 8.29 22.92
CA LYS A 546 -0.64 7.36 21.78
C LYS A 546 -1.42 7.89 20.58
N SER A 547 -2.16 8.98 20.73
CA SER A 547 -3.01 9.51 19.65
C SER A 547 -2.21 10.21 18.56
N LEU A 548 -2.70 10.08 17.33
CA LEU A 548 -2.41 11.05 16.26
C LEU A 548 -3.19 12.33 16.55
N TYR A 549 -2.65 13.45 16.10
CA TYR A 549 -3.27 14.77 16.22
C TYR A 549 -3.33 15.44 14.86
N MET A 550 -4.48 16.07 14.60
CA MET A 550 -4.69 16.92 13.43
C MET A 550 -5.36 18.22 13.87
N ASN A 551 -5.19 19.28 13.09
CA ASN A 551 -5.91 20.54 13.30
C ASN A 551 -6.79 20.83 12.09
N TYR A 552 -8.03 20.36 12.17
CA TYR A 552 -9.13 20.82 11.36
C TYR A 552 -10.08 21.59 12.27
N GLY A 553 -10.00 22.92 12.25
CA GLY A 553 -10.74 23.80 13.15
C GLY A 553 -12.21 23.38 13.31
N MET A 554 -12.67 23.30 14.57
CA MET A 554 -14.03 22.86 14.90
C MET A 554 -15.13 23.86 14.48
N THR A 555 -14.70 25.06 14.11
CA THR A 555 -15.54 26.13 13.55
C THR A 555 -14.99 26.42 12.17
N LEU A 556 -15.81 26.20 11.14
CA LEU A 556 -15.40 26.46 9.76
C LEU A 556 -15.27 27.96 9.51
N VAL A 557 -14.23 28.33 8.77
CA VAL A 557 -13.97 29.71 8.34
C VAL A 557 -14.34 29.84 6.86
N GLU A 558 -15.29 30.72 6.55
CA GLU A 558 -15.86 30.88 5.20
C GLU A 558 -14.80 31.16 4.14
N SER A 559 -13.87 32.09 4.41
CA SER A 559 -12.84 32.48 3.46
C SER A 559 -11.92 31.32 3.09
N THR A 560 -11.58 30.47 4.06
CA THR A 560 -10.74 29.28 3.84
C THR A 560 -11.54 28.22 3.10
N TYR A 561 -12.75 27.92 3.57
CA TYR A 561 -13.58 26.87 3.00
C TYR A 561 -13.96 27.14 1.54
N THR A 562 -14.27 28.39 1.18
CA THR A 562 -14.73 28.72 -0.18
C THR A 562 -13.60 28.90 -1.19
N THR A 563 -12.36 29.10 -0.75
CA THR A 563 -11.20 29.36 -1.63
C THR A 563 -10.33 28.13 -1.85
N GLU A 564 -10.17 27.28 -0.84
CA GLU A 564 -9.37 26.06 -0.93
C GLU A 564 -10.17 24.91 -1.56
N ASN A 565 -9.49 24.00 -2.27
CA ASN A 565 -10.15 22.84 -2.86
C ASN A 565 -10.64 21.83 -1.80
N TYR A 566 -9.90 21.72 -0.71
CA TYR A 566 -10.14 20.93 0.50
C TYR A 566 -9.08 21.31 1.54
N HIS A 567 -9.31 21.00 2.82
CA HIS A 567 -8.36 21.30 3.89
C HIS A 567 -7.20 20.31 3.89
N THR A 568 -6.00 20.81 4.18
CA THR A 568 -4.80 19.99 4.37
C THR A 568 -4.21 20.26 5.75
N THR A 569 -3.89 19.21 6.50
CA THR A 569 -3.22 19.33 7.80
C THR A 569 -2.17 18.24 7.96
N PRO A 570 -1.00 18.52 8.57
CA PRO A 570 -0.09 17.47 8.99
C PRO A 570 -0.73 16.62 10.09
N LEU A 571 -0.31 15.35 10.16
CA LEU A 571 -0.57 14.47 11.29
C LEU A 571 0.64 14.45 12.22
N THR A 572 0.40 14.69 13.50
CA THR A 572 1.45 14.75 14.52
C THR A 572 1.22 13.74 15.63
N TYR A 573 2.28 13.31 16.30
CA TYR A 573 2.19 12.64 17.61
C TYR A 573 2.55 13.63 18.72
N ASN A 574 2.08 13.36 19.95
CA ASN A 574 2.15 14.28 21.09
C ASN A 574 1.63 15.72 20.82
N ASN A 575 0.86 15.91 19.75
CA ASN A 575 0.33 17.20 19.28
C ASN A 575 1.39 18.25 18.87
N ASN A 576 2.64 17.84 18.60
CA ASN A 576 3.69 18.79 18.23
C ASN A 576 4.75 18.23 17.28
N THR A 577 4.83 16.92 17.10
CA THR A 577 5.90 16.30 16.31
C THR A 577 5.34 15.63 15.07
N SER A 578 5.85 15.99 13.89
CA SER A 578 5.38 15.45 12.61
C SER A 578 5.68 13.96 12.47
N THR A 579 4.70 13.22 11.95
CA THR A 579 4.85 11.82 11.53
C THR A 579 5.38 11.69 10.09
N GLY A 580 5.47 12.81 9.36
CA GLY A 580 5.66 12.82 7.91
C GLY A 580 4.37 12.52 7.12
N LEU A 581 3.25 12.24 7.80
CA LEU A 581 1.94 12.07 7.18
C LEU A 581 1.16 13.40 7.16
N ASN A 582 0.32 13.56 6.16
CA ASN A 582 -0.69 14.60 6.01
C ASN A 582 -2.09 13.97 5.97
N MET A 583 -3.10 14.79 6.19
CA MET A 583 -4.51 14.44 6.01
C MET A 583 -5.19 15.47 5.11
N TYR A 584 -5.87 14.98 4.08
CA TYR A 584 -6.83 15.77 3.30
C TYR A 584 -8.23 15.54 3.86
N CYS A 585 -8.88 16.62 4.28
CA CYS A 585 -10.09 16.54 5.10
C CYS A 585 -11.27 17.28 4.48
N THR A 586 -12.45 16.68 4.59
CA THR A 586 -13.73 17.40 4.57
C THR A 586 -14.44 17.19 5.89
N HIS A 587 -14.77 18.26 6.62
CA HIS A 587 -15.58 18.17 7.84
C HIS A 587 -16.52 19.37 7.91
N ALA A 588 -17.81 19.11 8.16
CA ALA A 588 -18.78 20.14 8.48
C ALA A 588 -19.84 19.53 9.38
N GLN A 589 -19.92 20.00 10.63
CA GLN A 589 -20.95 19.56 11.57
C GLN A 589 -22.32 20.19 11.21
N ILE A 590 -22.33 21.47 10.85
CA ILE A 590 -23.52 22.23 10.41
C ILE A 590 -23.44 22.53 8.91
N CYS A 591 -24.57 22.44 8.22
CA CYS A 591 -24.69 22.69 6.79
C CYS A 591 -25.96 23.49 6.48
N LYS A 592 -26.02 24.00 5.25
CA LYS A 592 -27.23 24.56 4.64
C LYS A 592 -27.73 23.66 3.54
N GLN A 593 -29.04 23.62 3.34
CA GLN A 593 -29.60 22.92 2.17
C GLN A 593 -29.16 23.61 0.87
N ASP A 594 -29.32 24.93 0.81
CA ASP A 594 -28.91 25.77 -0.32
C ASP A 594 -28.49 27.18 0.13
N ALA A 595 -28.04 28.01 -0.82
CA ALA A 595 -27.49 29.34 -0.56
C ALA A 595 -28.50 30.32 0.08
N ASN A 596 -29.80 30.06 -0.02
CA ASN A 596 -30.85 30.93 0.54
C ASN A 596 -31.17 30.60 2.00
N ASP A 597 -30.64 29.50 2.53
CA ASP A 597 -30.89 29.06 3.90
C ASP A 597 -30.05 29.86 4.91
N THR A 598 -30.65 30.15 6.07
CA THR A 598 -30.01 30.91 7.14
C THR A 598 -29.61 29.96 8.27
N SER A 599 -28.30 29.83 8.51
CA SER A 599 -27.75 29.14 9.68
C SER A 599 -27.42 30.15 10.78
N SER A 600 -27.47 29.74 12.05
CA SER A 600 -27.07 30.60 13.18
C SER A 600 -25.61 31.07 13.06
N SER A 601 -25.35 32.35 13.38
CA SER A 601 -24.05 33.01 13.25
C SER A 601 -22.98 32.51 14.22
N ASP A 602 -23.38 31.76 15.26
CA ASP A 602 -22.53 31.51 16.43
C ASP A 602 -21.75 30.19 16.31
N ARG A 603 -21.93 29.43 15.22
CA ARG A 603 -21.33 28.09 15.00
C ARG A 603 -20.30 28.05 13.87
N GLY A 604 -19.97 29.22 13.30
CA GLY A 604 -19.07 29.37 12.16
C GLY A 604 -19.78 29.30 10.82
N TYR A 605 -19.00 29.13 9.76
CA TYR A 605 -19.52 28.99 8.40
C TYR A 605 -20.24 27.65 8.21
N ALA A 606 -21.47 27.69 7.68
CA ALA A 606 -22.24 26.50 7.32
C ALA A 606 -22.24 26.33 5.80
N PRO A 607 -21.43 25.42 5.24
CA PRO A 607 -21.41 25.20 3.79
C PRO A 607 -22.72 24.59 3.30
N THR A 608 -23.07 24.87 2.05
CA THR A 608 -24.15 24.18 1.35
C THR A 608 -23.78 22.72 1.08
N LEU A 609 -24.78 21.86 0.89
CA LEU A 609 -24.55 20.47 0.49
C LEU A 609 -23.73 20.36 -0.81
N THR A 610 -23.99 21.23 -1.79
CA THR A 610 -23.22 21.28 -3.06
C THR A 610 -21.75 21.66 -2.85
N GLU A 611 -21.45 22.60 -1.95
CA GLU A 611 -20.06 22.93 -1.63
C GLU A 611 -19.35 21.75 -0.96
N ARG A 612 -20.04 21.00 -0.10
CA ARG A 612 -19.49 19.76 0.48
C ARG A 612 -19.21 18.71 -0.58
N GLU A 613 -20.14 18.45 -1.49
CA GLU A 613 -19.94 17.53 -2.63
C GLU A 613 -18.72 17.93 -3.47
N LYS A 614 -18.56 19.23 -3.75
CA LYS A 614 -17.41 19.76 -4.50
C LYS A 614 -16.09 19.49 -3.80
N HIS A 615 -16.00 19.72 -2.49
CA HIS A 615 -14.77 19.44 -1.72
C HIS A 615 -14.43 17.96 -1.73
N VAL A 616 -15.44 17.10 -1.53
CA VAL A 616 -15.24 15.65 -1.60
C VAL A 616 -14.81 15.23 -3.00
N GLN A 617 -15.43 15.76 -4.06
CA GLN A 617 -15.04 15.49 -5.44
C GLN A 617 -13.58 15.87 -5.72
N ASN A 618 -13.11 17.00 -5.19
CA ASN A 618 -11.73 17.42 -5.36
C ASN A 618 -10.74 16.44 -4.72
N ILE A 619 -11.05 15.92 -3.52
CA ILE A 619 -10.23 14.87 -2.87
C ILE A 619 -10.28 13.57 -3.69
N LEU A 620 -11.46 13.15 -4.15
CA LEU A 620 -11.61 11.94 -4.97
C LEU A 620 -10.84 12.04 -6.29
N THR A 621 -10.84 13.21 -6.94
CA THR A 621 -10.04 13.47 -8.14
C THR A 621 -8.54 13.42 -7.86
N TRP A 622 -8.08 13.98 -6.73
CA TRP A 622 -6.69 13.82 -6.31
C TRP A 622 -6.34 12.35 -6.09
N SER A 623 -7.18 11.61 -5.38
CA SER A 623 -6.98 10.18 -5.10
C SER A 623 -6.88 9.37 -6.39
N GLN A 624 -7.84 9.55 -7.30
CA GLN A 624 -7.81 8.90 -8.61
C GLN A 624 -6.51 9.17 -9.36
N ASN A 625 -6.05 10.42 -9.39
CA ASN A 625 -4.82 10.79 -10.09
C ASN A 625 -3.59 10.18 -9.42
N ASN A 626 -3.47 10.28 -8.10
CA ASN A 626 -2.33 9.77 -7.32
C ASN A 626 -2.20 8.24 -7.43
N TYR A 627 -3.32 7.52 -7.31
CA TYR A 627 -3.35 6.07 -7.26
C TYR A 627 -3.64 5.40 -8.62
N SER A 628 -3.84 6.18 -9.69
CA SER A 628 -3.90 5.63 -11.05
C SER A 628 -2.61 4.87 -11.40
N PRO A 629 -2.62 3.92 -12.36
CA PRO A 629 -1.42 3.20 -12.78
C PRO A 629 -0.24 4.09 -13.25
N THR A 630 -0.51 5.34 -13.61
CA THR A 630 0.50 6.33 -14.02
C THR A 630 0.75 7.43 -12.99
N GLY A 631 0.00 7.44 -11.88
CA GLY A 631 0.09 8.45 -10.82
C GLY A 631 1.34 8.32 -9.95
N ASP A 632 1.63 9.39 -9.21
CA ASP A 632 2.80 9.53 -8.35
C ASP A 632 2.87 8.47 -7.24
N GLY A 633 1.73 7.91 -6.82
CA GLY A 633 1.68 6.86 -5.80
C GLY A 633 2.20 7.33 -4.45
N THR A 634 1.93 8.58 -4.07
CA THR A 634 2.37 9.09 -2.77
C THR A 634 1.55 8.45 -1.64
N HIS A 635 2.25 7.99 -0.59
CA HIS A 635 1.64 7.33 0.58
C HIS A 635 1.71 8.15 1.87
N ASN A 636 2.17 9.40 1.76
CA ASN A 636 2.30 10.31 2.89
C ASN A 636 0.99 11.07 3.20
N THR A 637 -0.12 10.77 2.54
CA THR A 637 -1.38 11.50 2.71
C THR A 637 -2.54 10.55 2.94
N TRP A 638 -3.23 10.74 4.05
CA TRP A 638 -4.48 10.05 4.40
C TRP A 638 -5.68 10.90 4.00
N ILE A 639 -6.81 10.25 3.74
CA ILE A 639 -8.05 10.91 3.34
C ILE A 639 -9.07 10.78 4.47
N TYR A 640 -9.65 11.90 4.88
CA TYR A 640 -10.79 11.98 5.79
C TYR A 640 -11.97 12.65 5.07
N ILE A 641 -13.05 11.92 4.90
CA ILE A 641 -14.29 12.39 4.27
C ILE A 641 -15.41 12.34 5.30
N GLY A 642 -15.79 13.51 5.82
CA GLY A 642 -16.96 13.69 6.66
C GLY A 642 -18.20 13.94 5.82
N LEU A 643 -19.10 12.95 5.71
CA LEU A 643 -20.41 13.06 5.04
C LEU A 643 -21.58 13.23 6.03
N GLY A 644 -21.33 13.15 7.34
CA GLY A 644 -22.34 13.37 8.36
C GLY A 644 -22.61 14.85 8.68
N GLY A 645 -23.27 15.12 9.80
CA GLY A 645 -23.68 16.48 10.22
C GLY A 645 -25.18 16.70 10.12
N TYR A 646 -25.64 17.95 10.16
CA TYR A 646 -27.05 18.30 10.12
C TYR A 646 -27.30 19.67 9.47
N ILE A 647 -28.55 19.92 9.07
CA ILE A 647 -29.05 21.26 8.71
C ILE A 647 -29.84 21.81 9.90
N GLU A 648 -29.58 23.06 10.26
CA GLU A 648 -30.34 23.75 11.31
C GLU A 648 -31.66 24.24 10.72
N LEU A 649 -32.79 23.68 11.17
CA LEU A 649 -34.11 24.15 10.77
C LEU A 649 -34.62 25.18 11.78
N TYR A 650 -34.89 26.39 11.30
CA TYR A 650 -35.53 27.43 12.09
C TYR A 650 -37.01 27.08 12.31
N SER A 651 -37.41 26.74 13.54
CA SER A 651 -38.80 26.42 13.90
C SER A 651 -39.42 27.46 14.87
N GLY A 652 -38.99 28.72 14.76
CA GLY A 652 -39.55 29.86 15.50
C GLY A 652 -38.62 30.41 16.60
N PRO A 653 -39.08 31.41 17.39
CA PRO A 653 -38.22 32.19 18.28
C PRO A 653 -37.62 31.41 19.47
N PHE A 654 -38.00 30.14 19.68
CA PHE A 654 -37.56 29.32 20.83
C PHE A 654 -37.15 27.89 20.46
N HIS A 655 -37.18 27.52 19.18
CA HIS A 655 -36.88 26.15 18.74
C HIS A 655 -36.05 26.16 17.45
N THR A 656 -34.90 25.51 17.51
CA THR A 656 -34.17 25.01 16.34
C THR A 656 -34.27 23.49 16.39
N SER A 657 -34.58 22.86 15.27
CA SER A 657 -34.53 21.40 15.13
C SER A 657 -33.46 21.06 14.12
N ASP A 658 -32.68 20.02 14.39
CA ASP A 658 -31.61 19.60 13.49
C ASP A 658 -32.12 18.52 12.52
N ASP A 659 -31.73 18.62 11.24
CA ASP A 659 -32.07 17.68 10.19
C ASP A 659 -30.83 16.95 9.66
N GLN A 660 -30.48 15.85 10.32
CA GLN A 660 -29.46 14.89 9.89
C GLN A 660 -29.95 14.05 8.69
N GLY A 661 -31.27 13.94 8.51
CA GLY A 661 -31.99 13.20 7.47
C GLY A 661 -31.65 13.68 6.07
N THR A 662 -31.84 14.98 5.84
CA THR A 662 -31.53 15.61 4.56
C THR A 662 -30.05 15.46 4.20
N VAL A 663 -29.14 15.72 5.14
CA VAL A 663 -27.69 15.55 4.92
C VAL A 663 -27.35 14.12 4.51
N ALA A 664 -27.86 13.13 5.25
CA ALA A 664 -27.61 11.71 4.95
C ALA A 664 -28.16 11.32 3.58
N SER A 665 -29.40 11.68 3.28
CA SER A 665 -30.06 11.31 2.02
C SER A 665 -29.39 11.91 0.78
N THR A 666 -28.82 13.10 0.90
CA THR A 666 -28.09 13.74 -0.20
C THR A 666 -26.67 13.19 -0.32
N LEU A 667 -25.85 13.30 0.73
CA LEU A 667 -24.42 13.01 0.63
C LEU A 667 -24.11 11.51 0.54
N ASN A 668 -24.88 10.64 1.24
CA ASN A 668 -24.68 9.20 1.12
C ASN A 668 -25.08 8.71 -0.27
N SER A 669 -26.18 9.23 -0.84
CA SER A 669 -26.61 8.87 -2.20
C SER A 669 -25.62 9.36 -3.26
N TRP A 670 -25.12 10.59 -3.11
CA TRP A 670 -24.07 11.12 -3.97
C TRP A 670 -22.81 10.25 -3.95
N MET A 671 -22.37 9.81 -2.77
CA MET A 671 -21.20 8.94 -2.63
C MET A 671 -21.45 7.56 -3.26
N GLN A 672 -22.66 7.02 -3.11
CA GLN A 672 -23.07 5.79 -3.77
C GLN A 672 -22.99 5.92 -5.31
N ASP A 673 -23.40 7.05 -5.88
CA ASP A 673 -23.28 7.31 -7.31
C ASP A 673 -21.80 7.37 -7.76
N LYS A 674 -20.91 7.94 -6.94
CA LYS A 674 -19.46 7.94 -7.22
C LYS A 674 -18.88 6.54 -7.24
N ILE A 675 -19.23 5.70 -6.26
CA ILE A 675 -18.77 4.31 -6.23
C ILE A 675 -19.32 3.51 -7.41
N THR A 676 -20.58 3.76 -7.80
CA THR A 676 -21.21 3.14 -8.98
C THR A 676 -20.50 3.55 -10.28
N ALA A 677 -20.08 4.81 -10.37
CA ALA A 677 -19.29 5.29 -11.50
C ALA A 677 -17.91 4.62 -11.57
N MET A 678 -17.24 4.40 -10.42
CA MET A 678 -15.98 3.65 -10.37
C MET A 678 -16.16 2.22 -10.85
N GLU A 679 -17.24 1.55 -10.43
CA GLU A 679 -17.57 0.18 -10.88
C GLU A 679 -17.79 0.12 -12.40
N THR A 680 -18.58 1.06 -12.92
CA THR A 680 -18.90 1.13 -14.36
C THR A 680 -17.66 1.38 -15.20
N ALA A 681 -16.75 2.23 -14.73
CA ALA A 681 -15.50 2.56 -15.41
C ALA A 681 -14.38 1.52 -15.16
N GLN A 682 -14.58 0.59 -14.23
CA GLN A 682 -13.53 -0.28 -13.68
C GLN A 682 -12.27 0.51 -13.28
N SER A 683 -12.45 1.71 -12.75
CA SER A 683 -11.39 2.62 -12.35
C SER A 683 -11.56 2.94 -10.87
N TYR A 684 -10.88 2.17 -10.04
CA TYR A 684 -10.99 2.22 -8.60
C TYR A 684 -9.81 2.96 -7.98
N TYR A 685 -10.05 3.61 -6.86
CA TYR A 685 -9.06 4.33 -6.08
C TYR A 685 -9.55 4.45 -4.62
N PRO A 686 -8.65 4.67 -3.65
CA PRO A 686 -9.06 4.74 -2.25
C PRO A 686 -9.90 5.99 -1.99
N VAL A 687 -10.97 5.82 -1.22
CA VAL A 687 -11.80 6.92 -0.72
C VAL A 687 -11.50 7.28 0.74
N GLY A 688 -10.53 6.58 1.35
CA GLY A 688 -10.05 6.84 2.71
C GLY A 688 -11.07 6.56 3.80
N ILE A 689 -10.99 7.33 4.88
CA ILE A 689 -11.90 7.23 6.01
C ILE A 689 -13.18 8.01 5.68
N VAL A 690 -14.31 7.31 5.52
CA VAL A 690 -15.59 7.93 5.14
C VAL A 690 -16.61 7.80 6.27
N LEU A 691 -16.98 8.92 6.88
CA LEU A 691 -17.90 8.95 8.02
C LEU A 691 -19.31 9.40 7.60
N VAL A 692 -20.31 8.54 7.77
CA VAL A 692 -21.69 8.80 7.33
C VAL A 692 -22.68 8.90 8.51
N ASN A 693 -23.74 9.70 8.33
CA ASN A 693 -24.94 9.57 9.16
C ASN A 693 -25.67 8.27 8.83
N TYR A 694 -26.32 7.68 9.82
CA TYR A 694 -27.17 6.48 9.72
C TYR A 694 -26.47 5.29 9.05
N ALA A 695 -25.25 4.97 9.48
CA ALA A 695 -24.39 3.97 8.82
C ALA A 695 -25.07 2.60 8.67
N ILE A 696 -25.89 2.19 9.65
CA ILE A 696 -26.67 0.94 9.60
C ILE A 696 -27.76 1.00 8.52
N ASN A 697 -28.47 2.13 8.41
CA ASN A 697 -29.51 2.33 7.38
C ASN A 697 -28.91 2.39 5.97
N TYR A 698 -27.66 2.85 5.84
CA TYR A 698 -26.91 2.91 4.59
C TYR A 698 -25.88 1.77 4.46
N SER A 699 -26.15 0.60 5.04
CA SER A 699 -25.24 -0.56 5.01
C SER A 699 -24.86 -1.02 3.60
N SER A 700 -25.72 -0.80 2.59
CA SER A 700 -25.37 -1.04 1.18
C SER A 700 -24.22 -0.15 0.69
N LEU A 701 -24.22 1.14 1.05
CA LEU A 701 -23.11 2.05 0.74
C LEU A 701 -21.83 1.61 1.46
N ILE A 702 -21.95 1.23 2.74
CA ILE A 702 -20.84 0.68 3.53
C ILE A 702 -20.25 -0.53 2.80
N ASN A 703 -21.09 -1.52 2.46
CA ASN A 703 -20.67 -2.74 1.76
C ASN A 703 -19.99 -2.42 0.41
N ASN A 704 -20.55 -1.51 -0.37
CA ASN A 704 -19.95 -1.10 -1.65
C ASN A 704 -18.55 -0.49 -1.45
N MET A 705 -18.35 0.36 -0.43
CA MET A 705 -17.01 0.87 -0.09
C MET A 705 -16.03 -0.25 0.30
N LEU A 706 -16.49 -1.23 1.08
CA LEU A 706 -15.67 -2.34 1.52
C LEU A 706 -15.21 -3.22 0.35
N GLN A 707 -16.12 -3.53 -0.57
CA GLN A 707 -15.80 -4.37 -1.72
C GLN A 707 -14.76 -3.71 -2.64
N MET A 708 -14.77 -2.37 -2.79
CA MET A 708 -13.76 -1.67 -3.60
C MET A 708 -12.33 -1.97 -3.15
N ASN A 709 -12.10 -2.17 -1.84
CA ASN A 709 -10.77 -2.52 -1.33
C ASN A 709 -10.22 -3.85 -1.88
N ASN A 710 -11.04 -4.69 -2.49
CA ASN A 710 -10.60 -5.93 -3.11
C ASN A 710 -10.70 -5.93 -4.63
N LYS A 711 -10.97 -4.80 -5.29
CA LYS A 711 -11.20 -4.75 -6.76
C LYS A 711 -10.04 -4.22 -7.60
N TYR A 712 -9.01 -3.67 -6.98
CA TYR A 712 -7.89 -3.06 -7.70
C TYR A 712 -6.55 -3.29 -7.01
N ARG A 713 -5.49 -3.31 -7.83
CA ARG A 713 -4.11 -3.44 -7.38
C ARG A 713 -3.71 -2.22 -6.55
N LYS A 714 -3.23 -2.48 -5.34
CA LYS A 714 -2.73 -1.48 -4.41
C LYS A 714 -1.22 -1.46 -4.42
N THR A 715 -0.65 -0.31 -4.11
CA THR A 715 0.77 -0.22 -3.82
C THR A 715 1.06 -0.82 -2.45
N TYR A 716 2.22 -1.45 -2.33
CA TYR A 716 2.63 -2.20 -1.15
C TYR A 716 4.13 -2.05 -0.91
N ASP A 717 4.57 -2.44 0.28
CA ASP A 717 5.99 -2.61 0.59
C ASP A 717 6.50 -3.93 -0.03
N PRO A 718 7.33 -3.87 -1.10
CA PRO A 718 7.84 -5.06 -1.78
C PRO A 718 8.78 -5.90 -0.92
N ASN A 719 9.18 -5.40 0.24
CA ASN A 719 10.09 -6.09 1.16
C ASN A 719 9.34 -6.99 2.11
N ARG A 720 8.01 -6.92 2.11
CA ARG A 720 7.16 -7.58 3.07
C ARG A 720 6.25 -8.58 2.40
N SER A 721 5.98 -9.65 3.13
CA SER A 721 5.04 -10.67 2.71
C SER A 721 3.62 -10.12 2.59
N PRO A 722 2.88 -10.43 1.51
CA PRO A 722 1.46 -10.13 1.41
C PRO A 722 0.58 -10.99 2.34
N VAL A 723 1.13 -12.04 2.95
CA VAL A 723 0.39 -13.01 3.78
C VAL A 723 0.42 -12.64 5.25
N ASP A 724 1.61 -12.32 5.76
CA ASP A 724 1.88 -12.13 7.19
C ASP A 724 2.60 -10.80 7.50
N GLY A 725 3.02 -10.05 6.47
CA GLY A 725 3.73 -8.78 6.64
C GLY A 725 5.16 -8.91 7.15
N THR A 726 5.74 -10.11 7.24
CA THR A 726 7.14 -10.30 7.61
C THR A 726 8.09 -9.88 6.49
N TYR A 727 9.29 -9.41 6.85
CA TYR A 727 10.32 -9.03 5.87
C TYR A 727 10.91 -10.23 5.13
N ILE A 728 11.09 -10.10 3.81
CA ILE A 728 11.46 -11.20 2.89
C ILE A 728 12.96 -11.54 2.93
N ASN A 729 13.78 -10.62 3.39
CA ASN A 729 15.23 -10.77 3.54
C ASN A 729 15.66 -11.24 4.94
N GLY A 730 14.73 -11.63 5.81
CA GLY A 730 15.01 -12.04 7.19
C GLY A 730 15.52 -10.92 8.11
N SER A 731 15.55 -9.65 7.68
CA SER A 731 15.87 -8.55 8.59
C SER A 731 14.67 -8.32 9.52
N GLY A 732 14.74 -8.87 10.73
CA GLY A 732 13.84 -8.50 11.82
C GLY A 732 13.84 -6.97 11.95
N SER A 733 12.66 -6.39 12.13
CA SER A 733 12.40 -4.96 12.32
C SER A 733 13.52 -4.23 13.07
N SER A 734 14.45 -3.62 12.35
CA SER A 734 15.41 -2.70 12.93
C SER A 734 15.78 -1.66 11.88
N SER A 735 15.06 -0.53 11.93
CA SER A 735 15.60 0.80 11.68
C SER A 735 16.71 0.92 10.63
N SER A 736 16.56 0.35 9.43
CA SER A 736 17.14 1.02 8.28
C SER A 736 16.21 2.19 8.04
N THR A 737 16.41 3.27 8.80
CA THR A 737 16.08 4.60 8.31
C THR A 737 16.50 4.60 6.85
N VAL A 738 15.52 4.64 5.96
CA VAL A 738 15.77 5.02 4.58
C VAL A 738 16.39 6.40 4.75
N GLN A 739 17.71 6.48 4.70
CA GLN A 739 18.35 7.77 4.57
C GLN A 739 17.94 8.20 3.16
N SER A 740 16.86 8.98 3.08
CA SER A 740 16.77 9.98 2.03
C SER A 740 18.15 10.62 1.99
N ALA A 741 18.82 10.53 0.85
CA ALA A 741 20.16 11.07 0.68
C ALA A 741 20.25 12.40 1.42
N ALA A 742 21.17 12.48 2.40
CA ALA A 742 21.31 13.65 3.24
C ALA A 742 21.47 14.89 2.35
N VAL A 743 20.65 15.91 2.60
CA VAL A 743 20.82 17.23 2.01
C VAL A 743 22.17 17.77 2.47
N GLY A 744 23.12 17.92 1.55
CA GLY A 744 24.30 18.76 1.77
C GLY A 744 25.65 18.11 1.49
N TYR A 745 25.93 17.74 0.24
CA TYR A 745 27.21 18.05 -0.38
C TYR A 745 26.96 18.46 -1.83
N SER A 746 26.94 19.78 -2.05
CA SER A 746 26.92 20.38 -3.39
C SER A 746 28.26 20.09 -4.07
N SER A 747 28.26 19.19 -5.05
CA SER A 747 29.24 19.20 -6.14
C SER A 747 28.57 19.71 -7.41
N GLY A 748 28.11 20.96 -7.38
CA GLY A 748 28.03 21.85 -8.57
C GLY A 748 27.53 21.28 -9.90
N MET A 749 26.54 20.38 -9.90
CA MET A 749 25.93 19.83 -11.10
C MET A 749 24.41 19.90 -10.95
N VAL A 750 23.74 20.43 -11.97
CA VAL A 750 22.29 20.54 -12.05
C VAL A 750 21.73 19.14 -12.27
N ASP A 751 21.11 18.60 -11.22
CA ASP A 751 20.22 17.45 -11.25
C ASP A 751 19.01 17.76 -12.15
N SER A 752 18.68 16.87 -13.09
CA SER A 752 17.56 17.07 -14.00
C SER A 752 16.18 16.76 -13.38
N GLN A 753 16.09 16.45 -12.08
CA GLN A 753 14.82 16.24 -11.34
C GLN A 753 13.83 15.33 -12.06
N THR A 754 14.34 14.36 -12.82
CA THR A 754 13.54 13.29 -13.37
C THR A 754 13.59 12.14 -12.38
N ASP A 755 12.64 12.13 -11.45
CA ASP A 755 12.33 10.96 -10.64
C ASP A 755 12.07 9.78 -11.57
N ALA A 756 12.88 8.73 -11.45
CA ALA A 756 12.71 7.49 -12.18
C ALA A 756 11.57 6.67 -11.55
N ILE A 757 10.34 7.08 -11.81
CA ILE A 757 9.12 6.28 -11.62
C ILE A 757 9.27 5.01 -12.48
N GLY A 758 9.23 3.80 -11.89
CA GLY A 758 9.23 2.62 -12.77
C GLY A 758 9.20 1.19 -12.25
N TRP A 759 9.17 0.89 -10.94
CA TRP A 759 9.23 -0.53 -10.51
C TRP A 759 8.16 -1.00 -9.51
N THR A 760 7.43 -0.11 -8.85
CA THR A 760 6.27 -0.51 -8.01
C THR A 760 4.99 -0.73 -8.82
N LYS A 761 5.00 -0.33 -10.09
CA LYS A 761 3.96 -0.65 -11.07
C LYS A 761 4.69 -1.30 -12.23
N SER A 762 4.77 -2.63 -12.26
CA SER A 762 5.25 -3.34 -13.45
C SER A 762 4.49 -2.80 -14.65
N ARG A 763 5.18 -2.09 -15.55
CA ARG A 763 4.63 -1.61 -16.82
C ARG A 763 4.68 -2.74 -17.83
#